data_AF-A0A2S4KYZ0-F1
#
_entry.id   AF-A0A2S4KYZ0-F1
#
_cell.length_a   1.000
_cell.length_b   1.000
_cell.length_c   1.000
_cell.angle_alpha   90.00
_cell.angle_beta   90.00
_cell.angle_gamma   90.00
#
_symmetry.space_group_name_H-M   'P 1'
#
loop_
_entity.id
_entity.type
_entity.pdbx_description
1 polymer ?
#
loop_
_entity_poly.entity_id
_entity_poly.type
_entity_poly.pdbx_seq_one_letter_code
_entity_poly.pdbx_strand_id
1 'polypeptide(L)'
;MAPQSLTKRDAEPQSRRKRRLPGVTREDSDDELGSDDLPWQWIYNVESPERNGDDSQSERKRRKVSGSKIVGARMGSFECRVGDCVLLKADGSNEAWVAIICEFIEDDGDGDKAANFMWFSTEKEIRNKDKKRNDFHWNELYISPSWDVNPLASINGKAKVTSLKAFLSKFPSGKIPRHYPEFGKTFVCRRGCNTRTATYTDEFVWEEIYRGGDDVFDLIERIEKSTKAVRGRRKARSQSPHETAYLPQTPTKGGARSVRTPQSKRGHAEPGSRSQKRGTGKRLEFTPLATRKLSPSHVQSSPFQIARSRLHVSSVPTSLPCREGEFSLVYSHLEAAITEGTGNCIYISGTPGTGKTATVREVISRLEDAVGSDELDDFIFVEINGMKITDPHQSYTLLWEALKGQRASPSQALDLLEREFSNPSPRRTPCVVLMDELDQLVTKNQAVMYNFFNWPTLRHSRLIVLAVANTMDLPERTLSNKISSRLGLTRITFPGYTHEQLMKIIQSRLEGVPGNIVETDAIQFASRKVAAVSGDARRALDICRRAVELAENDVLGDPMTPTKSGSHDPSRRGRVTISTVKKAINEATTSPIQLHLRGLPLMSKLLIAALLMRIRRTGLMETTFGETLDELQRATAHSSPLNPGMALILNNGAKGTRASGQRLFARPSYVHTAALDLVAAGLINLEAHRAERSSKLRLAIADDEVKMALRDDGELKAMGIGV
;
A
#
# COMPACT_ATOMS: atom_id res chain seq x y z
N MET A 1 29.51 25.06 43.86
CA MET A 1 29.25 23.61 43.70
C MET A 1 27.76 23.42 43.49
N ALA A 2 27.34 22.85 42.36
CA ALA A 2 25.95 22.55 42.06
C ALA A 2 25.90 21.19 41.32
N PRO A 3 25.00 20.26 41.70
CA PRO A 3 24.92 18.95 41.06
C PRO A 3 24.18 19.00 39.72
N GLN A 4 24.57 18.10 38.81
CA GLN A 4 24.09 18.04 37.43
C GLN A 4 22.68 17.44 37.32
N SER A 5 21.86 18.01 36.44
CA SER A 5 20.55 17.48 36.06
C SER A 5 20.66 16.50 34.89
N LEU A 6 20.12 15.28 35.07
CA LEU A 6 20.01 14.27 34.02
C LEU A 6 18.76 14.53 33.17
N THR A 7 18.94 15.03 31.95
CA THR A 7 17.86 15.13 30.95
C THR A 7 17.74 13.83 30.17
N LYS A 8 16.49 13.33 30.05
CA LYS A 8 16.15 12.20 29.18
C LYS A 8 16.38 12.59 27.72
N ARG A 9 16.94 11.68 26.92
CA ARG A 9 16.89 11.74 25.45
C ARG A 9 15.71 10.90 24.95
N ASP A 10 14.91 11.47 24.06
CA ASP A 10 13.87 10.75 23.34
C ASP A 10 14.44 9.76 22.33
N ALA A 11 13.68 8.71 22.02
CA ALA A 11 14.10 7.62 21.15
C ALA A 11 13.70 7.87 19.69
N GLU A 12 14.68 7.84 18.78
CA GLU A 12 14.42 7.85 17.33
C GLU A 12 13.83 6.52 16.83
N PRO A 13 12.94 6.53 15.83
CA PRO A 13 12.42 5.31 15.22
C PRO A 13 13.48 4.66 14.32
N GLN A 14 13.84 3.40 14.63
CA GLN A 14 14.81 2.63 13.85
C GLN A 14 14.36 2.44 12.39
N SER A 15 14.95 3.20 11.46
CA SER A 15 14.80 2.91 10.04
C SER A 15 15.46 1.57 9.70
N ARG A 16 14.76 0.74 8.92
CA ARG A 16 15.31 -0.52 8.39
C ARG A 16 16.43 -0.22 7.39
N ARG A 17 17.65 -0.05 7.90
CA ARG A 17 18.88 0.03 7.11
C ARG A 17 18.98 -1.26 6.27
N LYS A 18 18.83 -1.16 4.94
CA LYS A 18 19.12 -2.28 4.03
C LYS A 18 20.57 -2.70 4.32
N ARG A 19 20.79 -3.95 4.74
CA ARG A 19 22.15 -4.50 4.89
C ARG A 19 22.83 -4.43 3.52
N ARG A 20 23.89 -3.64 3.39
CA ARG A 20 24.86 -3.80 2.30
C ARG A 20 25.46 -5.21 2.44
N LEU A 21 25.65 -5.90 1.32
CA LEU A 21 26.30 -7.22 1.28
C LEU A 21 27.82 -6.99 1.33
N PRO A 22 28.58 -7.77 2.11
CA PRO A 22 30.02 -7.57 2.27
C PRO A 22 30.80 -8.15 1.09
N GLY A 23 31.64 -7.34 0.45
CA GLY A 23 32.59 -7.74 -0.61
C GLY A 23 33.95 -8.22 -0.08
N VAL A 24 34.98 -8.19 -0.94
CA VAL A 24 36.36 -8.59 -0.60
C VAL A 24 37.14 -7.37 -0.08
N THR A 25 37.59 -7.41 1.17
CA THR A 25 38.31 -6.30 1.82
C THR A 25 39.70 -6.06 1.21
N ARG A 26 40.01 -4.82 0.81
CA ARG A 26 41.29 -4.40 0.18
C ARG A 26 41.69 -2.99 0.66
N GLU A 27 42.99 -2.71 0.76
CA GLU A 27 43.53 -1.41 1.19
C GLU A 27 43.77 -0.50 -0.04
N ASP A 28 43.61 0.83 0.11
CA ASP A 28 43.69 1.79 -1.02
C ASP A 28 45.10 1.96 -1.62
N SER A 29 46.15 1.45 -0.96
CA SER A 29 47.53 1.45 -1.48
C SER A 29 47.80 0.40 -2.56
N ASP A 30 46.78 -0.36 -2.94
CA ASP A 30 46.87 -1.61 -3.71
C ASP A 30 46.17 -1.48 -5.09
N ASP A 31 45.91 -0.24 -5.51
CA ASP A 31 45.25 0.17 -6.76
C ASP A 31 46.24 0.20 -7.94
N GLU A 32 45.89 -0.44 -9.06
CA GLU A 32 46.81 -0.58 -10.21
C GLU A 32 46.74 0.58 -11.21
N LEU A 33 45.73 1.45 -11.10
CA LEU A 33 45.46 2.51 -12.09
C LEU A 33 46.12 3.86 -11.75
N GLY A 34 46.63 4.01 -10.53
CA GLY A 34 47.26 5.26 -10.07
C GLY A 34 46.25 6.38 -9.79
N SER A 35 46.76 7.57 -9.47
CA SER A 35 45.95 8.76 -9.16
C SER A 35 45.68 9.68 -10.36
N ASP A 36 46.05 9.24 -11.57
CA ASP A 36 46.07 10.09 -12.76
C ASP A 36 44.88 9.74 -13.68
N ASP A 37 43.92 10.66 -13.79
CA ASP A 37 42.69 10.52 -14.58
C ASP A 37 42.96 10.51 -16.11
N LEU A 38 43.49 9.39 -16.61
CA LEU A 38 43.74 9.16 -18.03
C LEU A 38 42.46 8.70 -18.77
N PRO A 39 42.15 9.23 -19.97
CA PRO A 39 40.94 8.84 -20.70
C PRO A 39 41.06 7.43 -21.29
N TRP A 40 39.98 6.65 -21.16
CA TRP A 40 39.86 5.31 -21.74
C TRP A 40 39.79 5.34 -23.28
N GLN A 41 40.58 4.49 -23.94
CA GLN A 41 40.62 4.30 -25.39
C GLN A 41 40.12 2.91 -25.79
N TRP A 42 39.41 2.80 -26.92
CA TRP A 42 38.91 1.51 -27.41
C TRP A 42 39.96 0.77 -28.25
N ILE A 43 39.98 -0.56 -28.13
CA ILE A 43 40.76 -1.46 -28.97
C ILE A 43 39.77 -2.24 -29.85
N TYR A 44 39.87 -2.02 -31.16
CA TYR A 44 39.10 -2.71 -32.19
C TYR A 44 39.93 -3.85 -32.79
N ASN A 45 39.30 -4.98 -33.09
CA ASN A 45 39.95 -6.05 -33.86
C ASN A 45 39.78 -5.80 -35.36
N VAL A 46 40.87 -5.87 -36.13
CA VAL A 46 40.89 -5.68 -37.59
C VAL A 46 41.18 -7.02 -38.24
N GLU A 47 40.16 -7.87 -38.32
CA GLU A 47 40.24 -9.12 -39.07
C GLU A 47 39.96 -8.87 -40.56
N SER A 48 40.96 -9.15 -41.38
CA SER A 48 40.87 -9.13 -42.85
C SER A 48 40.05 -10.33 -43.37
N PRO A 49 39.23 -10.14 -44.42
CA PRO A 49 38.28 -11.17 -44.87
C PRO A 49 38.95 -12.20 -45.79
N GLU A 50 39.44 -13.31 -45.24
CA GLU A 50 39.69 -14.50 -46.05
C GLU A 50 38.39 -15.24 -46.39
N ARG A 51 38.37 -15.85 -47.58
CA ARG A 51 37.19 -16.50 -48.18
C ARG A 51 37.18 -18.02 -47.90
N ASN A 52 36.01 -18.62 -48.15
CA ASN A 52 35.66 -20.05 -48.06
C ASN A 52 35.28 -20.51 -46.64
N GLY A 53 34.28 -21.36 -46.41
CA GLY A 53 33.29 -21.98 -47.30
C GLY A 53 32.45 -23.02 -46.54
N ASP A 54 31.23 -23.32 -47.03
CA ASP A 54 30.28 -24.36 -46.56
C ASP A 54 29.69 -24.30 -45.12
N ASP A 55 28.58 -23.57 -45.04
CA ASP A 55 27.21 -24.10 -44.75
C ASP A 55 27.00 -25.19 -43.66
N SER A 56 26.33 -24.81 -42.57
CA SER A 56 25.04 -25.44 -42.21
C SER A 56 24.25 -24.76 -41.06
N GLN A 57 23.07 -24.26 -41.42
CA GLN A 57 21.84 -24.13 -40.61
C GLN A 57 21.73 -23.13 -39.41
N SER A 58 20.76 -22.21 -39.59
CA SER A 58 19.85 -21.61 -38.58
C SER A 58 20.06 -20.17 -38.05
N GLU A 59 20.27 -19.18 -38.94
CA GLU A 59 20.02 -17.77 -38.61
C GLU A 59 18.52 -17.35 -38.66
N ARG A 60 17.96 -16.91 -37.52
CA ARG A 60 16.88 -15.90 -37.37
C ARG A 60 16.88 -15.41 -35.91
N LYS A 61 17.13 -14.15 -35.53
CA LYS A 61 17.45 -12.90 -36.24
C LYS A 61 18.54 -12.16 -35.43
N ARG A 62 19.67 -11.78 -36.04
CA ARG A 62 20.48 -10.63 -35.61
C ARG A 62 20.80 -9.78 -36.83
N ARG A 63 20.56 -8.47 -36.73
CA ARG A 63 20.75 -7.51 -37.83
C ARG A 63 22.26 -7.22 -37.89
N LYS A 64 22.96 -7.87 -38.81
CA LYS A 64 24.44 -7.80 -38.95
C LYS A 64 24.85 -6.41 -39.45
N VAL A 65 25.03 -5.46 -38.53
CA VAL A 65 25.69 -4.19 -38.83
C VAL A 65 27.19 -4.46 -38.91
N SER A 66 27.79 -4.11 -40.04
CA SER A 66 29.24 -4.19 -40.26
C SER A 66 29.93 -3.04 -39.51
N GLY A 67 30.08 -3.20 -38.19
CA GLY A 67 30.86 -2.31 -37.34
C GLY A 67 32.07 -3.06 -36.77
N SER A 68 33.21 -2.38 -36.65
CA SER A 68 34.41 -2.89 -36.00
C SER A 68 34.11 -3.26 -34.54
N LYS A 69 34.14 -4.55 -34.21
CA LYS A 69 33.83 -5.04 -32.86
C LYS A 69 34.88 -4.51 -31.87
N ILE A 70 34.43 -3.85 -30.81
CA ILE A 70 35.27 -3.47 -29.67
C ILE A 70 35.67 -4.77 -28.94
N VAL A 71 36.97 -5.04 -28.84
CA VAL A 71 37.53 -6.25 -28.21
C VAL A 71 38.27 -5.93 -26.91
N GLY A 72 38.65 -4.68 -26.68
CA GLY A 72 39.26 -4.22 -25.43
C GLY A 72 39.14 -2.73 -25.19
N ALA A 73 39.57 -2.31 -24.00
CA ALA A 73 39.76 -0.93 -23.63
C ALA A 73 41.14 -0.74 -22.97
N ARG A 74 41.75 0.43 -23.16
CA ARG A 74 43.08 0.79 -22.62
C ARG A 74 43.01 2.11 -21.88
N MET A 75 43.65 2.18 -20.71
CA MET A 75 43.87 3.38 -19.91
C MET A 75 45.35 3.44 -19.54
N GLY A 76 46.12 4.33 -20.18
CA GLY A 76 47.57 4.40 -20.00
C GLY A 76 48.28 3.08 -20.34
N SER A 77 48.93 2.49 -19.32
CA SER A 77 49.60 1.18 -19.39
C SER A 77 48.67 -0.02 -19.13
N PHE A 78 47.45 0.21 -18.64
CA PHE A 78 46.48 -0.83 -18.34
C PHE A 78 45.60 -1.15 -19.55
N GLU A 79 45.50 -2.42 -19.92
CA GLU A 79 44.66 -2.91 -21.02
C GLU A 79 43.77 -4.05 -20.53
N CYS A 80 42.46 -3.94 -20.73
CA CYS A 80 41.49 -5.00 -20.47
C CYS A 80 40.81 -5.45 -21.77
N ARG A 81 40.56 -6.77 -21.90
CA ARG A 81 39.88 -7.37 -23.06
C ARG A 81 38.60 -8.08 -22.63
N VAL A 82 37.72 -8.36 -23.59
CA VAL A 82 36.57 -9.25 -23.36
C VAL A 82 37.08 -10.60 -22.84
N GLY A 83 36.53 -11.04 -21.72
CA GLY A 83 36.97 -12.23 -21.00
C GLY A 83 38.04 -12.03 -19.93
N ASP A 84 38.60 -10.82 -19.77
CA ASP A 84 39.45 -10.57 -18.61
C ASP A 84 38.60 -10.58 -17.32
N CYS A 85 39.11 -11.28 -16.30
CA CYS A 85 38.60 -11.16 -14.94
C CYS A 85 39.18 -9.87 -14.31
N VAL A 86 38.33 -9.02 -13.75
CA VAL A 86 38.71 -7.73 -13.17
C VAL A 86 38.11 -7.52 -11.79
N LEU A 87 38.74 -6.64 -11.02
CA LEU A 87 38.25 -6.13 -9.75
C LEU A 87 37.56 -4.78 -9.99
N LEU A 88 36.40 -4.57 -9.38
CA LEU A 88 35.69 -3.29 -9.38
C LEU A 88 35.57 -2.74 -7.95
N LYS A 89 35.73 -1.43 -7.79
CA LYS A 89 35.64 -0.74 -6.49
C LYS A 89 34.18 -0.44 -6.14
N ALA A 90 33.79 -0.61 -4.89
CA ALA A 90 32.47 -0.21 -4.41
C ALA A 90 32.48 1.22 -3.84
N ASP A 91 31.58 2.08 -4.32
CA ASP A 91 31.49 3.49 -3.88
C ASP A 91 31.37 3.64 -2.35
N GLY A 92 32.41 4.26 -1.77
CA GLY A 92 32.53 4.54 -0.35
C GLY A 92 32.81 3.31 0.53
N SER A 93 33.46 2.27 -0.01
CA SER A 93 33.86 1.08 0.76
C SER A 93 35.23 0.54 0.32
N ASN A 94 36.03 0.07 1.27
CA ASN A 94 37.28 -0.67 1.05
C ASN A 94 37.02 -2.14 0.64
N GLU A 95 35.98 -2.36 -0.17
CA GLU A 95 35.54 -3.68 -0.65
C GLU A 95 35.56 -3.69 -2.18
N ALA A 96 36.33 -4.62 -2.75
CA ALA A 96 36.39 -4.88 -4.18
C ALA A 96 35.54 -6.10 -4.55
N TRP A 97 34.93 -6.06 -5.74
CA TRP A 97 34.05 -7.10 -6.29
C TRP A 97 34.71 -7.68 -7.53
N VAL A 98 34.69 -9.00 -7.71
CA VAL A 98 35.32 -9.66 -8.87
C VAL A 98 34.27 -9.92 -9.94
N ALA A 99 34.59 -9.63 -11.20
CA ALA A 99 33.72 -9.90 -12.34
C ALA A 99 34.51 -10.32 -13.58
N ILE A 100 33.80 -10.82 -14.61
CA ILE A 100 34.32 -11.06 -15.96
C ILE A 100 33.71 -10.02 -16.90
N ILE A 101 34.52 -9.41 -17.77
CA ILE A 101 34.02 -8.53 -18.84
C ILE A 101 33.39 -9.39 -19.95
N CYS A 102 32.08 -9.26 -20.17
CA CYS A 102 31.35 -10.01 -21.19
C CYS A 102 31.22 -9.28 -22.53
N GLU A 103 31.01 -7.97 -22.50
CA GLU A 103 30.78 -7.13 -23.68
C GLU A 103 31.10 -5.67 -23.34
N PHE A 104 31.71 -4.94 -24.26
CA PHE A 104 31.89 -3.49 -24.14
C PHE A 104 30.73 -2.78 -24.84
N ILE A 105 30.21 -1.73 -24.21
CA ILE A 105 29.05 -0.96 -24.69
C ILE A 105 29.49 0.48 -24.86
N GLU A 106 29.23 1.02 -26.05
CA GLU A 106 29.34 2.44 -26.36
C GLU A 106 27.93 3.02 -26.31
N ASP A 107 27.72 4.07 -25.51
CA ASP A 107 26.43 4.77 -25.43
C ASP A 107 26.47 5.97 -26.37
N ASP A 108 25.66 5.95 -27.43
CA ASP A 108 25.66 6.91 -28.54
C ASP A 108 25.18 8.34 -28.13
N GLY A 109 25.00 8.60 -26.83
CA GLY A 109 24.46 9.84 -26.26
C GLY A 109 25.46 10.68 -25.44
N ASP A 110 26.03 10.11 -24.38
CA ASP A 110 26.74 10.86 -23.33
C ASP A 110 28.27 10.63 -23.26
N GLY A 111 28.83 9.75 -24.09
CA GLY A 111 30.28 9.55 -24.21
C GLY A 111 30.96 8.75 -23.08
N ASP A 112 30.20 8.36 -22.05
CA ASP A 112 30.68 7.48 -20.99
C ASP A 112 30.83 6.03 -21.48
N LYS A 113 32.03 5.48 -21.29
CA LYS A 113 32.37 4.11 -21.73
C LYS A 113 31.99 3.10 -20.67
N ALA A 114 31.21 2.10 -21.05
CA ALA A 114 30.72 1.07 -20.14
C ALA A 114 31.06 -0.35 -20.61
N ALA A 115 30.97 -1.30 -19.69
CA ALA A 115 31.02 -2.72 -19.99
C ALA A 115 29.97 -3.50 -19.22
N ASN A 116 29.57 -4.64 -19.76
CA ASN A 116 28.69 -5.61 -19.13
C ASN A 116 29.54 -6.63 -18.36
N PHE A 117 29.29 -6.75 -17.05
CA PHE A 117 30.09 -7.54 -16.12
C PHE A 117 29.30 -8.72 -15.56
N MET A 118 29.83 -9.93 -15.66
CA MET A 118 29.30 -11.11 -14.95
C MET A 118 29.98 -11.27 -13.60
N TRP A 119 29.19 -11.25 -12.52
CA TRP A 119 29.71 -11.19 -11.16
C TRP A 119 30.13 -12.54 -10.57
N PHE A 120 31.20 -12.52 -9.78
CA PHE A 120 31.48 -13.55 -8.79
C PHE A 120 30.90 -13.16 -7.43
N SER A 121 30.44 -14.15 -6.68
CA SER A 121 29.90 -14.00 -5.33
C SER A 121 30.65 -14.82 -4.31
N THR A 122 30.88 -14.21 -3.16
CA THR A 122 31.47 -14.87 -1.98
C THR A 122 30.45 -15.73 -1.24
N GLU A 123 30.98 -16.65 -0.43
CA GLU A 123 30.25 -17.43 0.58
C GLU A 123 29.39 -16.57 1.53
N LYS A 124 29.73 -15.28 1.73
CA LYS A 124 29.02 -14.34 2.62
C LYS A 124 27.78 -13.70 2.00
N GLU A 125 27.69 -13.62 0.67
CA GLU A 125 26.56 -13.00 -0.05
C GLU A 125 25.34 -13.92 -0.16
N ILE A 126 25.53 -15.23 -0.01
CA ILE A 126 24.47 -16.24 -0.17
C ILE A 126 23.40 -16.07 0.92
N ARG A 127 22.24 -15.53 0.52
CA ARG A 127 21.17 -15.10 1.45
C ARG A 127 20.53 -16.23 2.26
N ASN A 128 20.47 -17.44 1.70
CA ASN A 128 19.75 -18.56 2.31
C ASN A 128 20.69 -19.42 3.17
N LYS A 129 20.64 -19.22 4.49
CA LYS A 129 21.47 -19.95 5.46
C LYS A 129 21.19 -21.45 5.51
N ASP A 130 19.95 -21.88 5.27
CA ASP A 130 19.53 -23.27 5.47
C ASP A 130 19.96 -24.20 4.32
N LYS A 131 20.27 -23.61 3.16
CA LYS A 131 20.80 -24.31 1.97
C LYS A 131 22.27 -24.01 1.70
N LYS A 132 22.90 -23.19 2.54
CA LYS A 132 24.31 -22.85 2.41
C LYS A 132 25.15 -24.10 2.66
N ARG A 133 26.03 -24.44 1.71
CA ARG A 133 27.02 -25.50 1.92
C ARG A 133 28.19 -24.97 2.76
N ASN A 134 28.79 -25.86 3.56
CA ASN A 134 29.90 -25.54 4.47
C ASN A 134 31.27 -26.02 3.91
N ASP A 135 31.33 -26.37 2.63
CA ASP A 135 32.51 -26.94 1.96
C ASP A 135 33.31 -25.88 1.16
N PHE A 136 33.45 -24.68 1.75
CA PHE A 136 34.10 -23.52 1.12
C PHE A 136 35.58 -23.41 1.48
N HIS A 137 36.40 -22.93 0.53
CA HIS A 137 37.78 -22.53 0.78
C HIS A 137 37.94 -21.01 0.99
N TRP A 138 39.00 -20.61 1.68
CA TRP A 138 39.26 -19.23 2.12
C TRP A 138 39.38 -18.19 0.99
N ASN A 139 39.72 -18.60 -0.23
CA ASN A 139 39.80 -17.76 -1.45
C ASN A 139 38.84 -18.25 -2.56
N GLU A 140 37.76 -18.95 -2.19
CA GLU A 140 36.78 -19.48 -3.15
C GLU A 140 35.71 -18.46 -3.53
N LEU A 141 35.46 -18.34 -4.83
CA LEU A 141 34.42 -17.51 -5.43
C LEU A 141 33.47 -18.38 -6.27
N TYR A 142 32.18 -18.10 -6.16
CA TYR A 142 31.15 -18.74 -6.99
C TYR A 142 30.77 -17.82 -8.14
N ILE A 143 30.80 -18.31 -9.37
CA ILE A 143 30.33 -17.52 -10.51
C ILE A 143 28.80 -17.44 -10.50
N SER A 144 28.25 -16.23 -10.57
CA SER A 144 26.81 -15.97 -10.48
C SER A 144 26.23 -15.64 -11.86
N PRO A 145 25.01 -16.10 -12.22
CA PRO A 145 24.35 -15.75 -13.48
C PRO A 145 23.81 -14.30 -13.52
N SER A 146 24.29 -13.42 -12.64
CA SER A 146 23.96 -12.00 -12.57
C SER A 146 24.96 -11.20 -13.41
N TRP A 147 24.42 -10.39 -14.32
CA TRP A 147 25.18 -9.47 -15.15
C TRP A 147 24.61 -8.05 -14.99
N ASP A 148 25.49 -7.06 -14.84
CA ASP A 148 25.12 -5.65 -14.75
C ASP A 148 26.08 -4.81 -15.62
N VAL A 149 25.59 -3.68 -16.15
CA VAL A 149 26.40 -2.72 -16.88
C VAL A 149 27.00 -1.71 -15.89
N ASN A 150 28.30 -1.45 -15.98
CA ASN A 150 29.02 -0.51 -15.13
C ASN A 150 30.00 0.33 -15.99
N PRO A 151 30.20 1.64 -15.75
CA PRO A 151 31.28 2.42 -16.37
C PRO A 151 32.67 1.78 -16.16
N LEU A 152 33.56 1.96 -17.15
CA LEU A 152 34.94 1.46 -17.08
C LEU A 152 35.75 2.07 -15.93
N ALA A 153 35.40 3.29 -15.50
CA ALA A 153 35.99 3.97 -14.34
C ALA A 153 35.83 3.18 -13.02
N SER A 154 34.90 2.23 -12.94
CA SER A 154 34.74 1.38 -11.74
C SER A 154 35.76 0.24 -11.64
N ILE A 155 36.54 -0.04 -12.69
CA ILE A 155 37.61 -1.06 -12.68
C ILE A 155 38.75 -0.56 -11.78
N ASN A 156 39.35 -1.46 -10.99
CA ASN A 156 40.43 -1.18 -10.03
C ASN A 156 41.72 -1.97 -10.32
N GLY A 157 41.63 -3.05 -11.11
CA GLY A 157 42.77 -3.90 -11.48
C GLY A 157 42.36 -5.25 -12.04
N LYS A 158 43.34 -6.10 -12.38
CA LYS A 158 43.07 -7.46 -12.89
C LYS A 158 42.92 -8.50 -11.76
N ALA A 159 41.95 -9.40 -11.93
CA ALA A 159 41.76 -10.58 -11.10
C ALA A 159 42.25 -11.84 -11.83
N LYS A 160 42.69 -12.85 -11.08
CA LYS A 160 43.17 -14.13 -11.62
C LYS A 160 42.37 -15.28 -11.03
N VAL A 161 41.45 -15.84 -11.80
CA VAL A 161 40.64 -16.99 -11.37
C VAL A 161 41.30 -18.29 -11.87
N THR A 162 41.46 -19.27 -10.98
CA THR A 162 42.17 -20.53 -11.26
C THR A 162 41.44 -21.75 -10.69
N SER A 163 41.79 -22.95 -11.18
CA SER A 163 41.30 -24.19 -10.58
C SER A 163 42.00 -24.47 -9.23
N LEU A 164 41.31 -25.17 -8.32
CA LEU A 164 41.88 -25.53 -7.00
C LEU A 164 43.18 -26.35 -7.12
N LYS A 165 43.28 -27.23 -8.13
CA LYS A 165 44.49 -28.04 -8.37
C LYS A 165 45.67 -27.17 -8.85
N ALA A 166 45.45 -26.28 -9.82
CA ALA A 166 46.50 -25.37 -10.31
C ALA A 166 46.92 -24.37 -9.23
N PHE A 167 45.97 -23.91 -8.41
CA PHE A 167 46.25 -23.04 -7.27
C PHE A 167 47.16 -23.73 -6.23
N LEU A 168 46.81 -24.95 -5.80
CA LEU A 168 47.62 -25.71 -4.83
C LEU A 168 48.98 -26.14 -5.42
N SER A 169 49.07 -26.36 -6.73
CA SER A 169 50.35 -26.63 -7.40
C SER A 169 51.30 -25.42 -7.37
N LYS A 170 50.77 -24.19 -7.36
CA LYS A 170 51.56 -22.95 -7.26
C LYS A 170 51.81 -22.53 -5.82
N PHE A 171 50.86 -22.79 -4.93
CA PHE A 171 50.93 -22.47 -3.50
C PHE A 171 50.59 -23.71 -2.64
N PRO A 172 51.54 -24.65 -2.43
CA PRO A 172 51.30 -25.90 -1.68
C PRO A 172 50.87 -25.70 -0.23
N SER A 173 51.23 -24.55 0.37
CA SER A 173 50.78 -24.13 1.71
C SER A 173 49.30 -23.76 1.79
N GLY A 174 48.62 -23.64 0.64
CA GLY A 174 47.25 -23.18 0.55
C GLY A 174 47.05 -21.77 1.10
N LYS A 175 48.08 -20.91 1.12
CA LYS A 175 48.01 -19.47 1.46
C LYS A 175 49.06 -18.68 0.67
N ILE A 176 48.66 -17.58 0.03
CA ILE A 176 49.59 -16.66 -0.63
C ILE A 176 50.27 -15.79 0.45
N PRO A 177 51.62 -15.66 0.46
CA PRO A 177 52.31 -14.73 1.36
C PRO A 177 51.95 -13.27 1.07
N ARG A 178 51.82 -12.44 2.12
CA ARG A 178 51.44 -11.01 2.00
C ARG A 178 52.37 -10.16 1.12
N HIS A 179 53.63 -10.55 0.98
CA HIS A 179 54.63 -9.83 0.16
C HIS A 179 54.62 -10.25 -1.31
N TYR A 180 53.76 -11.18 -1.71
CA TYR A 180 53.72 -11.70 -3.08
C TYR A 180 52.72 -10.90 -3.92
N PRO A 181 53.04 -10.47 -5.16
CA PRO A 181 52.21 -9.53 -5.93
C PRO A 181 50.84 -10.08 -6.35
N GLU A 182 50.64 -11.41 -6.29
CA GLU A 182 49.34 -12.05 -6.53
C GLU A 182 48.43 -12.12 -5.28
N PHE A 183 48.89 -11.60 -4.13
CA PHE A 183 48.10 -11.53 -2.89
C PHE A 183 46.87 -10.65 -3.07
N GLY A 184 45.69 -11.15 -2.71
CA GLY A 184 44.41 -10.46 -2.90
C GLY A 184 43.93 -10.37 -4.37
N LYS A 185 44.70 -10.87 -5.34
CA LYS A 185 44.35 -10.87 -6.78
C LYS A 185 44.02 -12.24 -7.35
N THR A 186 44.50 -13.32 -6.73
CA THR A 186 44.23 -14.71 -7.18
C THR A 186 43.13 -15.40 -6.37
N PHE A 187 42.12 -15.88 -7.09
CA PHE A 187 40.92 -16.54 -6.56
C PHE A 187 40.74 -17.95 -7.16
N VAL A 188 39.95 -18.77 -6.47
CA VAL A 188 39.63 -20.13 -6.90
C VAL A 188 38.15 -20.23 -7.25
N CYS A 189 37.80 -20.79 -8.40
CA CYS A 189 36.41 -21.08 -8.74
C CYS A 189 36.25 -22.58 -9.06
N ARG A 190 35.25 -23.21 -8.44
CA ARG A 190 34.90 -24.65 -8.62
C ARG A 190 33.45 -24.88 -9.02
N ARG A 191 32.55 -23.93 -8.75
CA ARG A 191 31.10 -24.06 -8.91
C ARG A 191 30.47 -22.71 -9.23
N GLY A 192 29.39 -22.72 -10.00
CA GLY A 192 28.47 -21.59 -10.11
C GLY A 192 27.42 -21.62 -8.99
N CYS A 193 26.89 -20.46 -8.61
CA CYS A 193 25.85 -20.35 -7.58
C CYS A 193 24.82 -19.28 -7.95
N ASN A 194 23.53 -19.57 -7.72
CA ASN A 194 22.50 -18.54 -7.74
C ASN A 194 22.29 -17.99 -6.31
N THR A 195 22.80 -16.79 -6.03
CA THR A 195 22.77 -16.14 -4.71
C THR A 195 21.37 -16.00 -4.11
N ARG A 196 20.32 -15.92 -4.95
CA ARG A 196 18.92 -15.79 -4.52
C ARG A 196 18.29 -17.12 -4.12
N THR A 197 18.63 -18.22 -4.79
CA THR A 197 18.00 -19.55 -4.57
C THR A 197 18.87 -20.54 -3.83
N ALA A 198 20.17 -20.25 -3.65
CA ALA A 198 21.19 -21.17 -3.13
C ALA A 198 21.19 -22.52 -3.88
N THR A 199 21.08 -22.44 -5.21
CA THR A 199 21.31 -23.57 -6.11
C THR A 199 22.74 -23.47 -6.63
N TYR A 200 23.50 -24.55 -6.45
CA TYR A 200 24.89 -24.68 -6.87
C TYR A 200 24.97 -25.61 -8.09
N THR A 201 25.93 -25.37 -8.97
CA THR A 201 26.30 -26.33 -10.02
C THR A 201 27.09 -27.50 -9.42
N ASP A 202 27.27 -28.54 -10.22
CA ASP A 202 28.31 -29.55 -9.97
C ASP A 202 29.71 -28.90 -10.04
N GLU A 203 30.70 -29.62 -9.51
CA GLU A 203 32.10 -29.17 -9.53
C GLU A 203 32.71 -29.25 -10.92
N PHE A 204 33.48 -28.23 -11.29
CA PHE A 204 34.22 -28.17 -12.54
C PHE A 204 35.62 -27.60 -12.37
N VAL A 205 36.49 -27.93 -13.33
CA VAL A 205 37.84 -27.37 -13.44
C VAL A 205 37.75 -26.10 -14.27
N TRP A 206 38.17 -24.97 -13.70
CA TRP A 206 38.12 -23.65 -14.35
C TRP A 206 38.75 -23.65 -15.76
N GLU A 207 39.96 -24.21 -15.87
CA GLU A 207 40.76 -24.28 -17.11
C GLU A 207 40.20 -25.24 -18.20
N GLU A 208 39.22 -26.08 -17.86
CA GLU A 208 38.51 -26.95 -18.82
C GLU A 208 37.28 -26.27 -19.43
N ILE A 209 36.76 -25.22 -18.78
CA ILE A 209 35.55 -24.50 -19.21
C ILE A 209 35.89 -23.10 -19.71
N TYR A 210 37.01 -22.53 -19.26
CA TYR A 210 37.38 -21.15 -19.54
C TYR A 210 38.83 -21.02 -19.99
N ARG A 211 39.05 -20.78 -21.28
CA ARG A 211 40.38 -20.60 -21.89
C ARG A 211 40.60 -19.23 -22.52
N GLY A 212 39.54 -18.47 -22.79
CA GLY A 212 39.66 -17.10 -23.29
C GLY A 212 38.31 -16.42 -23.55
N GLY A 213 38.37 -15.23 -24.17
CA GLY A 213 37.21 -14.34 -24.39
C GLY A 213 36.10 -14.90 -25.27
N ASP A 214 36.37 -15.91 -26.11
CA ASP A 214 35.35 -16.54 -26.95
C ASP A 214 34.49 -17.58 -26.19
N ASP A 215 35.05 -18.22 -25.15
CA ASP A 215 34.34 -19.22 -24.31
C ASP A 215 33.32 -18.57 -23.34
N VAL A 216 33.31 -17.25 -23.21
CA VAL A 216 32.48 -16.50 -22.23
C VAL A 216 31.00 -16.80 -22.42
N PHE A 217 30.52 -16.90 -23.67
CA PHE A 217 29.10 -17.14 -23.96
C PHE A 217 28.67 -18.58 -23.60
N ASP A 218 29.53 -19.57 -23.83
CA ASP A 218 29.28 -20.97 -23.47
C ASP A 218 29.29 -21.17 -21.95
N LEU A 219 30.19 -20.48 -21.24
CA LEU A 219 30.21 -20.40 -19.78
C LEU A 219 28.89 -19.83 -19.25
N ILE A 220 28.41 -18.71 -19.79
CA ILE A 220 27.12 -18.10 -19.42
C ILE A 220 25.97 -19.08 -19.63
N GLU A 221 25.85 -19.69 -20.81
CA GLU A 221 24.73 -20.57 -21.15
C GLU A 221 24.72 -21.84 -20.26
N ARG A 222 25.91 -22.40 -19.96
CA ARG A 222 26.06 -23.56 -19.08
C ARG A 222 25.68 -23.24 -17.63
N ILE A 223 26.05 -22.07 -17.10
CA ILE A 223 25.66 -21.63 -15.75
C ILE A 223 24.14 -21.37 -15.71
N GLU A 224 23.56 -20.73 -16.72
CA GLU A 224 22.12 -20.45 -16.73
C GLU A 224 21.29 -21.74 -16.84
N LYS A 225 21.70 -22.69 -17.70
CA LYS A 225 21.07 -24.02 -17.83
C LYS A 225 21.12 -24.82 -16.53
N SER A 226 22.27 -24.83 -15.84
CA SER A 226 22.48 -25.61 -14.61
C SER A 226 21.90 -24.94 -13.35
N THR A 227 21.78 -23.61 -13.31
CA THR A 227 21.21 -22.88 -12.16
C THR A 227 19.72 -22.53 -12.31
N LYS A 228 19.12 -22.69 -13.50
CA LYS A 228 17.67 -22.54 -13.73
C LYS A 228 16.89 -23.45 -12.78
N ALA A 229 16.03 -22.84 -11.96
CA ALA A 229 15.23 -23.54 -10.98
C ALA A 229 14.18 -24.45 -11.66
N VAL A 230 14.54 -25.70 -11.91
CA VAL A 230 13.62 -26.76 -12.32
C VAL A 230 12.50 -26.81 -11.28
N ARG A 231 11.27 -26.46 -11.69
CA ARG A 231 10.07 -26.65 -10.88
C ARG A 231 9.93 -28.15 -10.62
N GLY A 232 10.40 -28.59 -9.44
CA GLY A 232 10.39 -29.99 -9.05
C GLY A 232 8.98 -30.57 -9.15
N ARG A 233 8.75 -31.39 -10.18
CA ARG A 233 7.54 -32.21 -10.33
C ARG A 233 7.45 -33.07 -9.07
N ARG A 234 6.44 -32.83 -8.22
CA ARG A 234 6.26 -33.54 -6.94
C ARG A 234 6.37 -35.05 -7.16
N LYS A 235 7.48 -35.68 -6.76
CA LYS A 235 7.54 -37.14 -6.63
C LYS A 235 6.61 -37.56 -5.50
N ALA A 236 5.81 -38.60 -5.75
CA ALA A 236 4.99 -39.20 -4.71
C ALA A 236 5.88 -39.76 -3.60
N ARG A 237 5.41 -39.65 -2.36
CA ARG A 237 6.13 -40.05 -1.15
C ARG A 237 6.24 -41.57 -1.10
N SER A 238 7.44 -42.11 -1.31
CA SER A 238 7.72 -43.54 -1.17
C SER A 238 7.66 -43.98 0.30
N GLN A 239 7.13 -45.17 0.54
CA GLN A 239 7.03 -45.79 1.86
C GLN A 239 8.42 -46.20 2.38
N SER A 240 8.58 -46.20 3.71
CA SER A 240 9.69 -46.87 4.41
C SER A 240 9.23 -48.23 4.97
N PRO A 241 10.11 -49.25 5.09
CA PRO A 241 9.68 -50.64 5.31
C PRO A 241 9.34 -51.03 6.77
N HIS A 242 8.66 -52.17 6.86
CA HIS A 242 8.36 -53.04 8.03
C HIS A 242 9.58 -53.39 8.93
N GLU A 243 9.50 -54.00 10.13
CA GLU A 243 8.50 -54.87 10.83
C GLU A 243 8.25 -54.43 12.32
N THR A 244 7.51 -55.07 13.26
CA THR A 244 6.81 -56.39 13.38
C THR A 244 5.63 -56.36 14.39
N ALA A 245 4.84 -57.44 14.44
CA ALA A 245 4.03 -58.07 15.53
C ALA A 245 3.69 -57.29 16.84
N TYR A 246 2.44 -57.23 17.31
CA TYR A 246 1.63 -58.38 17.77
C TYR A 246 0.09 -58.14 17.69
N LEU A 247 -0.71 -59.22 17.70
CA LEU A 247 -2.19 -59.23 17.57
C LEU A 247 -2.95 -59.08 18.91
N PRO A 248 -4.22 -58.65 18.87
CA PRO A 248 -5.25 -59.37 19.63
C PRO A 248 -6.57 -59.61 18.87
N GLN A 249 -7.32 -60.63 19.29
CA GLN A 249 -8.63 -61.04 18.74
C GLN A 249 -9.80 -60.23 19.34
N THR A 250 -10.93 -60.19 18.62
CA THR A 250 -12.19 -59.53 19.03
C THR A 250 -13.11 -60.46 19.84
N PRO A 251 -14.16 -59.91 20.47
CA PRO A 251 -15.49 -60.43 20.06
C PRO A 251 -16.63 -59.38 19.89
N THR A 252 -17.38 -59.58 18.79
CA THR A 252 -18.84 -59.41 18.60
C THR A 252 -19.58 -58.06 18.67
N LYS A 253 -20.03 -57.64 17.47
CA LYS A 253 -21.40 -57.24 17.02
C LYS A 253 -22.14 -56.03 17.66
N GLY A 254 -22.58 -55.11 16.78
CA GLY A 254 -23.68 -54.18 17.06
C GLY A 254 -24.06 -53.20 15.94
N GLY A 255 -24.78 -53.65 14.89
CA GLY A 255 -25.66 -52.81 14.04
C GLY A 255 -25.05 -51.80 13.05
N ALA A 256 -25.20 -52.04 11.74
CA ALA A 256 -24.84 -51.10 10.68
C ALA A 256 -26.07 -50.64 9.85
N ARG A 257 -26.11 -49.36 9.48
CA ARG A 257 -26.88 -48.84 8.33
C ARG A 257 -26.04 -47.81 7.58
N SER A 258 -25.72 -48.10 6.32
CA SER A 258 -25.03 -47.20 5.39
C SER A 258 -26.04 -46.62 4.40
N VAL A 259 -26.08 -45.30 4.28
CA VAL A 259 -26.83 -44.60 3.23
C VAL A 259 -25.87 -44.31 2.08
N ARG A 260 -26.18 -44.83 0.89
CA ARG A 260 -25.45 -44.53 -0.35
C ARG A 260 -26.10 -43.36 -1.09
N THR A 261 -25.29 -42.42 -1.55
CA THR A 261 -25.70 -41.37 -2.49
C THR A 261 -25.71 -41.90 -3.93
N PRO A 262 -26.77 -41.62 -4.73
CA PRO A 262 -26.87 -42.14 -6.10
C PRO A 262 -26.14 -41.25 -7.12
N GLN A 263 -25.44 -41.88 -8.07
CA GLN A 263 -24.91 -41.21 -9.26
C GLN A 263 -25.95 -41.18 -10.39
N SER A 264 -26.07 -40.04 -11.07
CA SER A 264 -26.96 -39.85 -12.22
C SER A 264 -26.44 -40.59 -13.47
N LYS A 265 -27.34 -41.29 -14.18
CA LYS A 265 -27.08 -41.85 -15.51
C LYS A 265 -27.82 -41.05 -16.59
N ARG A 266 -27.18 -40.90 -17.74
CA ARG A 266 -27.76 -40.32 -18.97
C ARG A 266 -29.00 -41.12 -19.42
N GLY A 267 -30.03 -40.42 -19.86
CA GLY A 267 -31.19 -40.99 -20.55
C GLY A 267 -31.42 -40.26 -21.88
N HIS A 268 -31.77 -41.01 -22.93
CA HIS A 268 -32.09 -40.48 -24.25
C HIS A 268 -33.50 -39.87 -24.27
N ALA A 269 -33.77 -38.97 -25.22
CA ALA A 269 -35.08 -38.36 -25.43
C ALA A 269 -35.70 -38.87 -26.74
N GLU A 270 -36.97 -39.30 -26.67
CA GLU A 270 -37.85 -39.47 -27.83
C GLU A 270 -39.01 -38.45 -27.77
N PRO A 271 -39.61 -38.07 -28.91
CA PRO A 271 -40.51 -36.92 -28.97
C PRO A 271 -41.99 -37.28 -28.94
N GLY A 272 -42.73 -36.67 -28.01
CA GLY A 272 -44.13 -36.28 -28.23
C GLY A 272 -45.22 -37.05 -27.48
N SER A 273 -45.87 -36.36 -26.54
CA SER A 273 -47.34 -36.24 -26.52
C SER A 273 -47.78 -35.10 -25.58
N ARG A 274 -48.95 -34.51 -25.85
CA ARG A 274 -49.49 -33.35 -25.13
C ARG A 274 -50.11 -33.77 -23.78
N SER A 275 -49.88 -32.99 -22.74
CA SER A 275 -50.92 -32.72 -21.73
C SER A 275 -50.76 -31.32 -21.14
N GLN A 276 -51.85 -30.56 -21.09
CA GLN A 276 -51.86 -29.20 -20.56
C GLN A 276 -51.99 -29.19 -19.04
N LYS A 277 -51.17 -28.38 -18.35
CA LYS A 277 -51.59 -27.72 -17.11
C LYS A 277 -51.23 -26.25 -17.15
N ARG A 278 -52.24 -25.40 -16.92
CA ARG A 278 -52.09 -23.94 -16.80
C ARG A 278 -51.31 -23.61 -15.53
N GLY A 279 -50.32 -22.73 -15.66
CA GLY A 279 -49.60 -22.12 -14.54
C GLY A 279 -48.95 -20.82 -15.02
N THR A 280 -49.60 -19.69 -14.76
CA THR A 280 -49.16 -18.36 -15.20
C THR A 280 -48.01 -17.84 -14.34
N GLY A 281 -46.83 -18.42 -14.50
CA GLY A 281 -45.58 -17.88 -13.95
C GLY A 281 -44.96 -16.89 -14.93
N LYS A 282 -44.95 -15.59 -14.59
CA LYS A 282 -44.10 -14.62 -15.30
C LYS A 282 -42.64 -15.05 -15.16
N ARG A 283 -41.94 -15.18 -16.29
CA ARG A 283 -40.50 -15.46 -16.35
C ARG A 283 -39.75 -14.36 -15.60
N LEU A 284 -39.19 -14.67 -14.44
CA LEU A 284 -38.29 -13.75 -13.73
C LEU A 284 -36.95 -13.74 -14.47
N GLU A 285 -36.72 -12.71 -15.28
CA GLU A 285 -35.41 -12.50 -15.88
C GLU A 285 -34.43 -12.00 -14.82
N PHE A 286 -33.43 -12.83 -14.53
CA PHE A 286 -32.39 -12.57 -13.54
C PHE A 286 -31.40 -11.54 -14.09
N THR A 287 -31.84 -10.28 -14.15
CA THR A 287 -31.01 -9.14 -14.56
C THR A 287 -29.98 -8.84 -13.46
N PRO A 288 -28.68 -8.71 -13.79
CA PRO A 288 -27.66 -8.41 -12.78
C PRO A 288 -27.91 -7.03 -12.17
N LEU A 289 -27.79 -6.94 -10.85
CA LEU A 289 -28.13 -5.75 -10.04
C LEU A 289 -27.51 -4.43 -10.55
N ALA A 290 -26.37 -4.49 -11.24
CA ALA A 290 -25.65 -3.34 -11.77
C ALA A 290 -26.37 -2.58 -12.92
N THR A 291 -27.34 -3.19 -13.62
CA THR A 291 -28.02 -2.54 -14.77
C THR A 291 -29.41 -1.99 -14.46
N ARG A 292 -29.91 -2.10 -13.22
CA ARG A 292 -31.13 -1.41 -12.79
C ARG A 292 -30.88 0.10 -12.58
N LYS A 293 -30.83 0.86 -13.67
CA LYS A 293 -31.25 2.26 -13.61
C LYS A 293 -32.76 2.28 -13.37
N LEU A 294 -33.18 2.72 -12.20
CA LEU A 294 -34.60 2.94 -11.89
C LEU A 294 -35.18 3.91 -12.93
N SER A 295 -36.40 3.67 -13.40
CA SER A 295 -37.07 4.61 -14.29
C SER A 295 -37.26 5.96 -13.57
N PRO A 296 -37.10 7.12 -14.25
CA PRO A 296 -37.21 8.43 -13.59
C PRO A 296 -38.52 8.64 -12.83
N SER A 297 -39.60 7.98 -13.24
CA SER A 297 -40.89 7.95 -12.56
C SER A 297 -40.85 7.41 -11.11
N HIS A 298 -39.99 6.44 -10.80
CA HIS A 298 -39.83 5.91 -9.43
C HIS A 298 -38.93 6.78 -8.53
N VAL A 299 -38.37 7.86 -9.07
CA VAL A 299 -37.65 8.89 -8.29
C VAL A 299 -38.63 9.97 -7.77
N GLN A 300 -39.84 10.04 -8.33
CA GLN A 300 -40.85 11.04 -8.00
C GLN A 300 -41.96 10.55 -7.04
N SER A 301 -41.89 9.32 -6.52
CA SER A 301 -42.96 8.71 -5.71
C SER A 301 -43.13 9.28 -4.29
N SER A 302 -42.15 10.01 -3.76
CA SER A 302 -42.19 10.55 -2.40
C SER A 302 -41.39 11.86 -2.29
N PRO A 303 -41.96 12.93 -1.69
CA PRO A 303 -41.22 14.16 -1.41
C PRO A 303 -39.94 13.93 -0.58
N PHE A 304 -39.96 12.98 0.36
CA PHE A 304 -38.80 12.59 1.18
C PHE A 304 -37.67 12.00 0.31
N GLN A 305 -38.02 11.20 -0.69
CA GLN A 305 -37.06 10.58 -1.60
C GLN A 305 -36.40 11.62 -2.51
N ILE A 306 -37.16 12.64 -2.96
CA ILE A 306 -36.62 13.80 -3.70
C ILE A 306 -35.68 14.62 -2.80
N ALA A 307 -36.06 14.88 -1.54
CA ALA A 307 -35.16 15.56 -0.59
C ALA A 307 -33.85 14.77 -0.37
N ARG A 308 -33.93 13.45 -0.16
CA ARG A 308 -32.76 12.58 0.01
C ARG A 308 -31.84 12.57 -1.21
N SER A 309 -32.37 12.66 -2.42
CA SER A 309 -31.56 12.68 -3.65
C SER A 309 -30.82 14.02 -3.84
N ARG A 310 -31.44 15.16 -3.48
CA ARG A 310 -30.82 16.50 -3.56
C ARG A 310 -29.88 16.84 -2.40
N LEU A 311 -30.12 16.25 -1.23
CA LEU A 311 -29.18 16.27 -0.09
C LEU A 311 -28.02 15.28 -0.29
N HIS A 312 -28.04 14.44 -1.34
CA HIS A 312 -26.95 13.51 -1.60
C HIS A 312 -25.67 14.24 -2.00
N VAL A 313 -24.55 13.93 -1.36
CA VAL A 313 -23.25 14.60 -1.57
C VAL A 313 -22.76 14.52 -3.03
N SER A 314 -23.15 13.49 -3.79
CA SER A 314 -22.79 13.37 -5.22
C SER A 314 -23.59 14.27 -6.16
N SER A 315 -24.70 14.87 -5.69
CA SER A 315 -25.37 15.92 -6.44
C SER A 315 -24.60 17.22 -6.21
N VAL A 316 -23.95 17.73 -7.25
CA VAL A 316 -23.30 19.05 -7.24
C VAL A 316 -24.20 19.98 -8.05
N PRO A 317 -24.68 21.10 -7.47
CA PRO A 317 -25.46 22.10 -8.21
C PRO A 317 -24.58 22.78 -9.25
N THR A 318 -25.22 23.45 -10.21
CA THR A 318 -24.53 24.29 -11.21
C THR A 318 -23.87 25.53 -10.61
N SER A 319 -24.24 25.92 -9.38
CA SER A 319 -23.53 26.95 -8.62
C SER A 319 -23.40 26.60 -7.14
N LEU A 320 -22.22 26.85 -6.57
CA LEU A 320 -21.94 26.63 -5.15
C LEU A 320 -22.13 27.93 -4.34
N PRO A 321 -23.23 28.08 -3.59
CA PRO A 321 -23.46 29.27 -2.78
C PRO A 321 -22.39 29.40 -1.69
N CYS A 322 -22.12 30.64 -1.28
CA CYS A 322 -21.18 30.98 -0.19
C CYS A 322 -19.69 30.69 -0.47
N ARG A 323 -19.31 30.40 -1.72
CA ARG A 323 -17.90 30.38 -2.20
C ARG A 323 -17.65 31.33 -3.36
N GLU A 324 -18.54 32.31 -3.53
CA GLU A 324 -18.55 33.28 -4.64
C GLU A 324 -17.25 34.11 -4.68
N GLY A 325 -16.67 34.44 -3.51
CA GLY A 325 -15.41 35.18 -3.43
C GLY A 325 -14.20 34.35 -3.87
N GLU A 326 -14.06 33.12 -3.36
CA GLU A 326 -13.01 32.21 -3.77
C GLU A 326 -13.17 31.76 -5.23
N PHE A 327 -14.41 31.56 -5.70
CA PHE A 327 -14.73 31.31 -7.11
C PHE A 327 -14.21 32.44 -8.00
N SER A 328 -14.55 33.69 -7.66
CA SER A 328 -14.17 34.88 -8.46
C SER A 328 -12.64 35.06 -8.51
N LEU A 329 -11.95 34.73 -7.42
CA LEU A 329 -10.50 34.79 -7.34
C LEU A 329 -9.83 33.68 -8.16
N VAL A 330 -10.31 32.42 -8.10
CA VAL A 330 -9.80 31.34 -8.97
C VAL A 330 -10.09 31.66 -10.45
N TYR A 331 -11.30 32.12 -10.77
CA TYR A 331 -11.74 32.46 -12.12
C TYR A 331 -10.85 33.55 -12.73
N SER A 332 -10.72 34.71 -12.08
CA SER A 332 -9.89 35.82 -12.58
C SER A 332 -8.42 35.45 -12.80
N HIS A 333 -7.84 34.62 -11.94
CA HIS A 333 -6.44 34.19 -12.09
C HIS A 333 -6.25 33.19 -13.24
N LEU A 334 -7.27 32.37 -13.54
CA LEU A 334 -7.26 31.46 -14.69
C LEU A 334 -7.51 32.20 -15.99
N GLU A 335 -8.53 33.06 -16.03
CA GLU A 335 -8.89 33.90 -17.18
C GLU A 335 -7.70 34.77 -17.63
N ALA A 336 -7.04 35.46 -16.68
CA ALA A 336 -5.84 36.24 -16.97
C ALA A 336 -4.69 35.37 -17.52
N ALA A 337 -4.40 34.22 -16.88
CA ALA A 337 -3.31 33.34 -17.32
C ALA A 337 -3.57 32.69 -18.70
N ILE A 338 -4.82 32.36 -19.02
CA ILE A 338 -5.22 31.85 -20.34
C ILE A 338 -5.04 32.96 -21.39
N THR A 339 -5.58 34.14 -21.13
CA THR A 339 -5.57 35.30 -22.06
C THR A 339 -4.15 35.83 -22.32
N GLU A 340 -3.31 35.94 -21.28
CA GLU A 340 -1.90 36.29 -21.43
C GLU A 340 -1.06 35.14 -22.01
N GLY A 341 -1.60 33.91 -22.01
CA GLY A 341 -0.89 32.69 -22.37
C GLY A 341 0.26 32.33 -21.42
N THR A 342 0.25 32.83 -20.19
CA THR A 342 1.34 32.69 -19.22
C THR A 342 1.21 31.39 -18.41
N GLY A 343 2.35 30.79 -18.05
CA GLY A 343 2.38 29.66 -17.13
C GLY A 343 2.22 30.14 -15.70
N ASN A 344 1.26 29.58 -14.96
CA ASN A 344 0.98 29.97 -13.58
C ASN A 344 0.74 28.74 -12.69
N CYS A 345 0.95 28.86 -11.39
CA CYS A 345 0.60 27.83 -10.43
C CYS A 345 -0.25 28.44 -9.33
N ILE A 346 -1.39 27.82 -9.00
CA ILE A 346 -2.30 28.29 -7.96
C ILE A 346 -2.40 27.20 -6.90
N TYR A 347 -2.12 27.55 -5.64
CA TYR A 347 -2.18 26.61 -4.51
C TYR A 347 -3.46 26.81 -3.71
N ILE A 348 -4.37 25.85 -3.78
CA ILE A 348 -5.67 25.83 -3.12
C ILE A 348 -5.61 24.91 -1.90
N SER A 349 -5.81 25.48 -0.72
CA SER A 349 -5.70 24.77 0.56
C SER A 349 -6.93 24.97 1.43
N GLY A 350 -7.21 24.02 2.33
CA GLY A 350 -8.30 24.12 3.29
C GLY A 350 -8.73 22.75 3.78
N THR A 351 -9.52 22.68 4.85
CA THR A 351 -9.97 21.40 5.43
C THR A 351 -10.78 20.55 4.42
N PRO A 352 -10.88 19.23 4.62
CA PRO A 352 -11.79 18.41 3.80
C PRO A 352 -13.24 18.89 3.95
N GLY A 353 -14.01 18.80 2.87
CA GLY A 353 -15.44 19.16 2.90
C GLY A 353 -15.79 20.64 2.74
N THR A 354 -14.81 21.52 2.50
CA THR A 354 -15.02 22.98 2.31
C THR A 354 -15.39 23.41 0.89
N GLY A 355 -15.54 22.47 -0.05
CA GLY A 355 -15.99 22.73 -1.43
C GLY A 355 -14.88 22.82 -2.49
N LYS A 356 -13.59 22.92 -2.10
CA LYS A 356 -12.41 23.13 -2.99
C LYS A 356 -12.54 22.55 -4.42
N THR A 357 -12.54 21.23 -4.55
CA THR A 357 -12.57 20.52 -5.85
C THR A 357 -13.86 20.78 -6.63
N ALA A 358 -14.99 21.03 -5.95
CA ALA A 358 -16.25 21.35 -6.60
C ALA A 358 -16.24 22.78 -7.14
N THR A 359 -15.73 23.75 -6.38
CA THR A 359 -15.53 25.14 -6.86
C THR A 359 -14.57 25.20 -8.04
N VAL A 360 -13.47 24.44 -8.02
CA VAL A 360 -12.56 24.40 -9.17
C VAL A 360 -13.23 23.81 -10.41
N ARG A 361 -13.97 22.70 -10.30
CA ARG A 361 -14.71 22.15 -11.45
C ARG A 361 -15.80 23.09 -11.97
N GLU A 362 -16.46 23.86 -11.09
CA GLU A 362 -17.42 24.90 -11.47
C GLU A 362 -16.75 26.03 -12.26
N VAL A 363 -15.57 26.49 -11.82
CA VAL A 363 -14.78 27.49 -12.56
C VAL A 363 -14.35 26.97 -13.93
N ILE A 364 -13.86 25.74 -14.01
CA ILE A 364 -13.46 25.13 -15.29
C ILE A 364 -14.65 24.99 -16.23
N SER A 365 -15.81 24.50 -15.75
CA SER A 365 -17.03 24.42 -16.57
C SER A 365 -17.47 25.79 -17.10
N ARG A 366 -17.33 26.85 -16.30
CA ARG A 366 -17.64 28.23 -16.73
C ARG A 366 -16.66 28.77 -17.77
N LEU A 367 -15.38 28.39 -17.69
CA LEU A 367 -14.37 28.74 -18.69
C LEU A 367 -14.57 27.92 -19.97
N GLU A 368 -14.95 26.65 -19.88
CA GLU A 368 -15.34 25.81 -21.03
C GLU A 368 -16.59 26.38 -21.74
N ASP A 369 -17.59 26.86 -20.97
CA ASP A 369 -18.77 27.56 -21.52
C ASP A 369 -18.36 28.86 -22.25
N ALA A 370 -17.41 29.64 -21.69
CA ALA A 370 -16.93 30.90 -22.27
C ALA A 370 -16.07 30.71 -23.54
N VAL A 371 -15.28 29.64 -23.61
CA VAL A 371 -14.62 29.19 -24.85
C VAL A 371 -15.68 28.76 -25.87
N GLY A 372 -16.74 28.07 -25.43
CA GLY A 372 -17.88 27.70 -26.28
C GLY A 372 -18.66 28.89 -26.86
N SER A 373 -18.56 30.08 -26.25
CA SER A 373 -19.09 31.34 -26.78
C SER A 373 -18.07 32.22 -27.52
N ASP A 374 -16.86 31.70 -27.79
CA ASP A 374 -15.77 32.41 -28.51
C ASP A 374 -15.27 33.67 -27.77
N GLU A 375 -15.41 33.70 -26.44
CA GLU A 375 -14.92 34.81 -25.58
C GLU A 375 -13.47 34.58 -25.09
N LEU A 376 -12.98 33.33 -25.12
CA LEU A 376 -11.65 32.92 -24.63
C LEU A 376 -10.97 31.91 -25.57
N ASP A 377 -9.63 31.89 -25.54
CA ASP A 377 -8.79 30.92 -26.27
C ASP A 377 -9.04 29.46 -25.84
N ASP A 378 -9.03 28.53 -26.82
CA ASP A 378 -9.05 27.08 -26.60
C ASP A 378 -7.97 26.61 -25.60
N PHE A 379 -8.37 25.93 -24.53
CA PHE A 379 -7.47 25.31 -23.55
C PHE A 379 -7.73 23.82 -23.34
N ILE A 380 -6.69 23.08 -22.93
CA ILE A 380 -6.78 21.64 -22.61
C ILE A 380 -6.89 21.46 -21.09
N PHE A 381 -8.02 20.96 -20.61
CA PHE A 381 -8.20 20.59 -19.20
C PHE A 381 -7.78 19.14 -18.89
N VAL A 382 -7.03 18.93 -17.80
CA VAL A 382 -6.58 17.61 -17.33
C VAL A 382 -6.77 17.46 -15.82
N GLU A 383 -7.59 16.49 -15.38
CA GLU A 383 -7.74 16.14 -13.96
C GLU A 383 -6.82 14.98 -13.56
N ILE A 384 -5.90 15.24 -12.63
CA ILE A 384 -5.01 14.27 -11.99
C ILE A 384 -5.38 14.21 -10.51
N ASN A 385 -6.00 13.12 -10.05
CA ASN A 385 -6.37 12.93 -8.65
C ASN A 385 -5.39 11.95 -7.96
N GLY A 386 -4.75 12.40 -6.88
CA GLY A 386 -3.73 11.65 -6.14
C GLY A 386 -4.23 10.31 -5.56
N MET A 387 -5.49 10.23 -5.14
CA MET A 387 -6.10 8.99 -4.62
C MET A 387 -6.41 7.94 -5.71
N LYS A 388 -6.53 8.34 -6.98
CA LYS A 388 -6.71 7.40 -8.11
C LYS A 388 -5.38 6.75 -8.52
N ILE A 389 -4.25 7.30 -8.10
CA ILE A 389 -2.91 6.93 -8.54
C ILE A 389 -2.21 6.06 -7.49
N THR A 390 -1.53 5.00 -7.93
CA THR A 390 -0.83 4.06 -7.02
C THR A 390 0.64 4.39 -6.83
N ASP A 391 1.28 4.94 -7.86
CA ASP A 391 2.66 5.41 -7.84
C ASP A 391 2.67 6.84 -8.43
N PRO A 392 3.11 7.87 -7.69
CA PRO A 392 3.07 9.26 -8.14
C PRO A 392 3.72 9.51 -9.51
N HIS A 393 4.70 8.70 -9.94
CA HIS A 393 5.29 8.81 -11.29
C HIS A 393 4.28 8.55 -12.43
N GLN A 394 3.19 7.82 -12.19
CA GLN A 394 2.12 7.60 -13.18
C GLN A 394 1.38 8.90 -13.56
N SER A 395 1.48 9.96 -12.76
CA SER A 395 0.90 11.28 -13.10
C SER A 395 1.47 11.85 -14.40
N TYR A 396 2.74 11.57 -14.73
CA TYR A 396 3.36 11.96 -16.00
C TYR A 396 2.74 11.24 -17.19
N THR A 397 2.50 9.93 -17.08
CA THR A 397 1.82 9.16 -18.12
C THR A 397 0.40 9.69 -18.36
N LEU A 398 -0.34 10.04 -17.30
CA LEU A 398 -1.69 10.60 -17.42
C LEU A 398 -1.69 11.98 -18.11
N LEU A 399 -0.74 12.85 -17.77
CA LEU A 399 -0.60 14.16 -18.42
C LEU A 399 -0.23 14.02 -19.91
N TRP A 400 0.72 13.14 -20.24
CA TRP A 400 1.12 12.90 -21.63
C TRP A 400 0.00 12.24 -22.46
N GLU A 401 -0.73 11.30 -21.87
CA GLU A 401 -1.89 10.66 -22.49
C GLU A 401 -3.00 11.68 -22.79
N ALA A 402 -3.24 12.65 -21.90
CA ALA A 402 -4.20 13.72 -22.14
C ALA A 402 -3.73 14.76 -23.19
N LEU A 403 -2.44 15.09 -23.23
CA LEU A 403 -1.89 16.10 -24.16
C LEU A 403 -1.71 15.60 -25.60
N LYS A 404 -1.36 14.32 -25.80
CA LYS A 404 -1.02 13.77 -27.13
C LYS A 404 -1.79 12.50 -27.51
N GLY A 405 -2.64 11.97 -26.64
CA GLY A 405 -3.40 10.73 -26.88
C GLY A 405 -2.55 9.45 -26.89
N GLN A 406 -1.29 9.51 -26.41
CA GLN A 406 -0.34 8.39 -26.46
C GLN A 406 0.06 7.95 -25.06
N ARG A 407 0.13 6.62 -24.83
CA ARG A 407 0.58 6.05 -23.55
C ARG A 407 2.08 5.80 -23.60
N ALA A 408 2.84 6.40 -22.68
CA ALA A 408 4.28 6.22 -22.53
C ALA A 408 4.64 5.69 -21.13
N SER A 409 5.82 5.10 -20.97
CA SER A 409 6.32 4.71 -19.65
C SER A 409 6.60 5.95 -18.78
N PRO A 410 6.55 5.88 -17.44
CA PRO A 410 6.64 7.09 -16.60
C PRO A 410 7.93 7.91 -16.75
N SER A 411 9.08 7.27 -17.00
CA SER A 411 10.34 7.98 -17.28
C SER A 411 10.31 8.64 -18.66
N GLN A 412 9.97 7.87 -19.70
CA GLN A 412 9.85 8.38 -21.07
C GLN A 412 8.81 9.53 -21.17
N ALA A 413 7.71 9.45 -20.40
CA ALA A 413 6.71 10.50 -20.32
C ALA A 413 7.28 11.78 -19.71
N LEU A 414 8.14 11.69 -18.68
CA LEU A 414 8.85 12.84 -18.11
C LEU A 414 9.75 13.49 -19.16
N ASP A 415 10.60 12.72 -19.84
CA ASP A 415 11.54 13.25 -20.85
C ASP A 415 10.78 13.93 -22.01
N LEU A 416 9.67 13.33 -22.43
CA LEU A 416 8.80 13.87 -23.47
C LEU A 416 8.08 15.15 -23.01
N LEU A 417 7.59 15.22 -21.78
CA LEU A 417 6.95 16.41 -21.21
C LEU A 417 7.96 17.55 -21.00
N GLU A 418 9.15 17.26 -20.50
CA GLU A 418 10.21 18.26 -20.33
C GLU A 418 10.66 18.83 -21.67
N ARG A 419 10.85 17.99 -22.69
CA ARG A 419 11.17 18.44 -24.06
C ARG A 419 10.01 19.22 -24.68
N GLU A 420 8.77 18.81 -24.47
CA GLU A 420 7.59 19.54 -24.95
C GLU A 420 7.53 20.93 -24.31
N PHE A 421 7.51 21.03 -22.97
CA PHE A 421 7.37 22.32 -22.27
C PHE A 421 8.58 23.26 -22.42
N SER A 422 9.78 22.72 -22.64
CA SER A 422 10.99 23.53 -22.90
C SER A 422 11.03 24.08 -24.32
N ASN A 423 10.58 23.30 -25.33
CA ASN A 423 10.63 23.73 -26.71
C ASN A 423 9.54 24.77 -27.04
N PRO A 424 9.89 25.91 -27.67
CA PRO A 424 8.92 26.90 -28.10
C PRO A 424 8.09 26.38 -29.27
N SER A 425 6.77 26.24 -29.05
CA SER A 425 5.79 25.96 -30.10
C SER A 425 4.78 27.12 -30.16
N PRO A 426 4.77 27.94 -31.22
CA PRO A 426 3.91 29.13 -31.30
C PRO A 426 2.42 28.81 -31.48
N ARG A 427 2.06 27.54 -31.71
CA ARG A 427 0.66 27.05 -31.78
C ARG A 427 0.28 26.18 -30.58
N ARG A 428 0.98 26.29 -29.45
CA ARG A 428 0.62 25.58 -28.21
C ARG A 428 -0.64 26.21 -27.61
N THR A 429 -1.70 25.42 -27.47
CA THR A 429 -2.86 25.76 -26.63
C THR A 429 -2.44 25.77 -25.15
N PRO A 430 -2.97 26.69 -24.32
CA PRO A 430 -2.82 26.61 -22.87
C PRO A 430 -3.31 25.27 -22.32
N CYS A 431 -2.64 24.74 -21.30
CA CYS A 431 -3.07 23.53 -20.61
C CYS A 431 -3.32 23.81 -19.13
N VAL A 432 -4.52 23.49 -18.65
CA VAL A 432 -4.91 23.63 -17.25
C VAL A 432 -4.94 22.25 -16.60
N VAL A 433 -4.00 22.00 -15.69
CA VAL A 433 -3.85 20.73 -14.97
C VAL A 433 -4.35 20.90 -13.54
N LEU A 434 -5.43 20.18 -13.20
CA LEU A 434 -5.92 20.06 -11.83
C LEU A 434 -5.26 18.88 -11.12
N MET A 435 -4.41 19.17 -10.15
CA MET A 435 -3.83 18.20 -9.21
C MET A 435 -4.68 18.16 -7.93
N ASP A 436 -5.64 17.24 -7.87
CA ASP A 436 -6.54 17.05 -6.73
C ASP A 436 -5.96 16.04 -5.72
N GLU A 437 -6.13 16.31 -4.42
CA GLU A 437 -5.48 15.55 -3.32
C GLU A 437 -3.95 15.41 -3.48
N LEU A 438 -3.28 16.55 -3.72
CA LEU A 438 -1.83 16.65 -3.88
C LEU A 438 -1.03 16.08 -2.69
N ASP A 439 -1.60 16.13 -1.49
CA ASP A 439 -1.02 15.57 -0.26
C ASP A 439 -0.75 14.06 -0.35
N GLN A 440 -1.47 13.33 -1.22
CA GLN A 440 -1.25 11.90 -1.48
C GLN A 440 -0.07 11.63 -2.44
N LEU A 441 0.32 12.61 -3.26
CA LEU A 441 1.44 12.51 -4.18
C LEU A 441 2.80 12.83 -3.51
N VAL A 442 2.79 13.19 -2.23
CA VAL A 442 3.97 13.54 -1.43
C VAL A 442 4.79 12.29 -1.09
N THR A 443 5.84 12.03 -1.88
CA THR A 443 6.86 11.03 -1.55
C THR A 443 8.06 11.64 -0.82
N LYS A 444 8.94 10.80 -0.29
CA LYS A 444 10.23 11.24 0.29
C LYS A 444 11.15 11.93 -0.72
N ASN A 445 11.04 11.55 -2.00
CA ASN A 445 11.93 12.06 -3.05
C ASN A 445 11.37 13.32 -3.73
N GLN A 446 10.06 13.57 -3.64
CA GLN A 446 9.37 14.82 -4.05
C GLN A 446 9.50 15.24 -5.53
N ALA A 447 10.24 14.49 -6.35
CA ALA A 447 10.55 14.81 -7.75
C ALA A 447 9.31 15.13 -8.60
N VAL A 448 8.22 14.37 -8.40
CA VAL A 448 6.94 14.61 -9.09
C VAL A 448 6.44 16.04 -8.86
N MET A 449 6.29 16.45 -7.60
CA MET A 449 5.83 17.80 -7.26
C MET A 449 6.81 18.88 -7.75
N TYR A 450 8.13 18.64 -7.63
CA TYR A 450 9.13 19.57 -8.14
C TYR A 450 8.95 19.84 -9.64
N ASN A 451 8.78 18.79 -10.45
CA ASN A 451 8.64 18.92 -11.90
C ASN A 451 7.34 19.63 -12.31
N PHE A 452 6.20 19.21 -11.74
CA PHE A 452 4.92 19.88 -11.99
C PHE A 452 4.93 21.37 -11.61
N PHE A 453 5.67 21.78 -10.58
CA PHE A 453 5.84 23.19 -10.20
C PHE A 453 7.01 23.91 -10.89
N ASN A 454 7.85 23.19 -11.63
CA ASN A 454 8.93 23.77 -12.43
C ASN A 454 8.45 24.10 -13.85
N TRP A 455 7.62 23.26 -14.46
CA TRP A 455 7.16 23.46 -15.85
C TRP A 455 6.43 24.78 -16.10
N PRO A 456 5.51 25.28 -15.24
CA PRO A 456 4.87 26.60 -15.42
C PRO A 456 5.86 27.77 -15.45
N THR A 457 7.05 27.62 -14.84
CA THR A 457 8.08 28.67 -14.83
C THR A 457 8.87 28.76 -16.14
N LEU A 458 8.72 27.80 -17.04
CA LEU A 458 9.35 27.81 -18.36
C LEU A 458 8.57 28.73 -19.30
N ARG A 459 9.26 29.72 -19.90
CA ARG A 459 8.67 30.81 -20.71
C ARG A 459 7.75 30.36 -21.85
N HIS A 460 7.86 29.11 -22.31
CA HIS A 460 7.11 28.58 -23.46
C HIS A 460 6.16 27.42 -23.10
N SER A 461 5.99 27.12 -21.80
CA SER A 461 5.18 25.97 -21.38
C SER A 461 3.67 26.18 -21.56
N ARG A 462 3.16 27.42 -21.40
CA ARG A 462 1.71 27.75 -21.32
C ARG A 462 0.91 26.79 -20.42
N LEU A 463 1.55 26.30 -19.35
CA LEU A 463 0.98 25.33 -18.41
C LEU A 463 0.51 26.03 -17.14
N ILE A 464 -0.75 25.81 -16.79
CA ILE A 464 -1.37 26.32 -15.57
C ILE A 464 -1.64 25.14 -14.64
N VAL A 465 -1.08 25.17 -13.43
CA VAL A 465 -1.22 24.08 -12.44
C VAL A 465 -2.10 24.53 -11.28
N LEU A 466 -3.24 23.87 -11.12
CA LEU A 466 -4.16 24.03 -9.98
C LEU A 466 -3.88 22.93 -8.96
N ALA A 467 -3.17 23.27 -7.88
CA ALA A 467 -2.82 22.33 -6.82
C ALA A 467 -3.83 22.39 -5.66
N VAL A 468 -4.65 21.35 -5.49
CA VAL A 468 -5.63 21.26 -4.39
C VAL A 468 -5.12 20.30 -3.30
N ALA A 469 -5.01 20.79 -2.06
CA ALA A 469 -4.53 20.03 -0.91
C ALA A 469 -5.39 20.25 0.35
N ASN A 470 -5.33 19.32 1.30
CA ASN A 470 -6.11 19.42 2.54
C ASN A 470 -5.42 20.19 3.67
N THR A 471 -4.11 20.43 3.56
CA THR A 471 -3.34 21.16 4.58
C THR A 471 -2.86 22.50 4.05
N MET A 472 -2.87 23.51 4.91
CA MET A 472 -2.35 24.83 4.59
C MET A 472 -0.83 24.79 4.43
N ASP A 473 -0.15 24.11 5.35
CA ASP A 473 1.31 24.21 5.51
C ASP A 473 2.09 23.16 4.70
N LEU A 474 1.44 22.45 3.76
CA LEU A 474 2.10 21.46 2.89
C LEU A 474 3.33 22.03 2.18
N PRO A 475 3.27 23.24 1.57
CA PRO A 475 4.40 23.81 0.84
C PRO A 475 5.58 24.15 1.74
N GLU A 476 5.33 24.55 2.98
CA GLU A 476 6.34 25.00 3.94
C GLU A 476 6.96 23.83 4.72
N ARG A 477 6.15 22.83 5.08
CA ARG A 477 6.59 21.68 5.88
C ARG A 477 7.20 20.55 5.07
N THR A 478 6.78 20.39 3.81
CA THR A 478 7.19 19.23 3.00
C THR A 478 8.01 19.63 1.78
N LEU A 479 7.65 20.69 1.06
CA LEU A 479 8.37 21.05 -0.16
C LEU A 479 9.68 21.78 0.15
N SER A 480 10.69 21.59 -0.71
CA SER A 480 11.93 22.37 -0.66
C SER A 480 11.65 23.88 -0.72
N ASN A 481 12.45 24.68 -0.01
CA ASN A 481 12.38 26.16 -0.05
C ASN A 481 12.35 26.74 -1.48
N LYS A 482 13.01 26.07 -2.44
CA LYS A 482 13.00 26.43 -3.87
C LYS A 482 11.60 26.34 -4.52
N ILE A 483 10.76 25.43 -4.04
CA ILE A 483 9.39 25.20 -4.52
C ILE A 483 8.42 26.12 -3.76
N SER A 484 8.56 26.22 -2.43
CA SER A 484 7.71 27.10 -1.61
C SER A 484 7.80 28.56 -2.07
N SER A 485 8.99 29.04 -2.44
CA SER A 485 9.17 30.40 -2.97
C SER A 485 8.45 30.66 -4.31
N ARG A 486 8.11 29.61 -5.07
CA ARG A 486 7.38 29.71 -6.36
C ARG A 486 5.86 29.62 -6.15
N LEU A 487 5.43 28.79 -5.20
CA LEU A 487 4.03 28.65 -4.79
C LEU A 487 3.49 29.81 -3.95
N GLY A 488 4.37 30.62 -3.36
CA GLY A 488 4.02 31.64 -2.38
C GLY A 488 3.24 32.86 -2.91
N LEU A 489 3.11 33.03 -4.23
CA LEU A 489 2.49 34.22 -4.83
C LEU A 489 0.95 34.16 -4.93
N THR A 490 0.39 32.96 -5.03
CA THR A 490 -1.00 32.71 -5.51
C THR A 490 -1.65 31.60 -4.69
N ARG A 491 -1.70 31.79 -3.36
CA ARG A 491 -2.26 30.85 -2.39
C ARG A 491 -3.68 31.25 -1.98
N ILE A 492 -4.62 30.33 -2.17
CA ILE A 492 -6.03 30.51 -1.86
C ILE A 492 -6.40 29.57 -0.70
N THR A 493 -6.96 30.13 0.36
CA THR A 493 -7.38 29.40 1.56
C THR A 493 -8.90 29.29 1.64
N PHE A 494 -9.41 28.07 1.69
CA PHE A 494 -10.83 27.76 1.89
C PHE A 494 -11.06 27.48 3.38
N PRO A 495 -11.57 28.45 4.17
CA PRO A 495 -11.88 28.25 5.58
C PRO A 495 -13.04 27.25 5.75
N GLY A 496 -13.19 26.68 6.96
CA GLY A 496 -14.38 25.90 7.32
C GLY A 496 -15.67 26.72 7.14
N TYR A 497 -16.78 26.10 6.77
CA TYR A 497 -18.04 26.82 6.58
C TYR A 497 -18.60 27.33 7.91
N THR A 498 -19.08 28.58 7.92
CA THR A 498 -19.81 29.14 9.06
C THR A 498 -21.20 28.52 9.17
N HIS A 499 -21.84 28.67 10.33
CA HIS A 499 -23.19 28.14 10.55
C HIS A 499 -24.26 28.76 9.63
N GLU A 500 -24.07 30.02 9.22
CA GLU A 500 -24.95 30.72 8.28
C GLU A 500 -24.73 30.23 6.84
N GLN A 501 -23.48 30.01 6.44
CA GLN A 501 -23.15 29.43 5.14
C GLN A 501 -23.70 28.01 5.01
N LEU A 502 -23.54 27.16 6.04
CA LEU A 502 -24.12 25.81 6.06
C LEU A 502 -25.66 25.85 5.96
N MET A 503 -26.31 26.80 6.65
CA MET A 503 -27.76 26.99 6.57
C MET A 503 -28.20 27.36 5.15
N LYS A 504 -27.54 28.33 4.49
CA LYS A 504 -27.84 28.74 3.11
C LYS A 504 -27.58 27.60 2.11
N ILE A 505 -26.52 26.81 2.30
CA ILE A 505 -26.23 25.61 1.48
C ILE A 505 -27.36 24.58 1.61
N ILE A 506 -27.80 24.25 2.82
CA ILE A 506 -28.89 23.28 3.04
C ILE A 506 -30.21 23.79 2.46
N GLN A 507 -30.53 25.08 2.65
CA GLN A 507 -31.72 25.71 2.08
C GLN A 507 -31.71 25.63 0.54
N SER A 508 -30.61 26.02 -0.10
CA SER A 508 -30.45 25.94 -1.57
C SER A 508 -30.59 24.52 -2.13
N ARG A 509 -30.23 23.46 -1.38
CA ARG A 509 -30.50 22.07 -1.80
C ARG A 509 -31.98 21.65 -1.65
N LEU A 510 -32.70 22.25 -0.72
CA LEU A 510 -34.11 21.97 -0.43
C LEU A 510 -35.08 22.82 -1.26
N GLU A 511 -34.63 23.96 -1.80
CA GLU A 511 -35.37 24.81 -2.73
C GLU A 511 -35.86 24.00 -3.94
N GLY A 512 -37.19 23.90 -4.10
CA GLY A 512 -37.84 23.11 -5.15
C GLY A 512 -38.15 21.65 -4.77
N VAL A 513 -38.07 21.26 -3.49
CA VAL A 513 -38.76 20.07 -2.97
C VAL A 513 -40.17 20.48 -2.52
N PRO A 514 -41.25 19.85 -3.03
CA PRO A 514 -42.60 20.17 -2.57
C PRO A 514 -42.83 19.71 -1.11
N GLY A 515 -43.56 20.50 -0.34
CA GLY A 515 -44.07 20.09 0.98
C GLY A 515 -43.29 20.55 2.23
N ASN A 516 -42.30 21.44 2.08
CA ASN A 516 -41.58 22.12 3.18
C ASN A 516 -41.19 21.16 4.34
N ILE A 517 -40.53 20.07 3.97
CA ILE A 517 -40.35 18.85 4.80
C ILE A 517 -39.49 19.11 6.04
N VAL A 518 -38.63 20.12 6.02
CA VAL A 518 -37.67 20.41 7.10
C VAL A 518 -37.97 21.77 7.71
N GLU A 519 -38.12 21.82 9.03
CA GLU A 519 -38.30 23.09 9.75
C GLU A 519 -37.02 23.94 9.71
N THR A 520 -37.16 25.25 9.49
CA THR A 520 -36.03 26.20 9.44
C THR A 520 -35.16 26.15 10.70
N ASP A 521 -35.80 26.00 11.86
CA ASP A 521 -35.14 25.95 13.16
C ASP A 521 -34.34 24.65 13.33
N ALA A 522 -34.81 23.56 12.71
CA ALA A 522 -34.11 22.29 12.67
C ALA A 522 -32.85 22.36 11.76
N ILE A 523 -32.93 23.09 10.64
CA ILE A 523 -31.75 23.40 9.79
C ILE A 523 -30.76 24.28 10.55
N GLN A 524 -31.23 25.33 11.24
CA GLN A 524 -30.36 26.22 12.03
C GLN A 524 -29.66 25.45 13.17
N PHE A 525 -30.38 24.57 13.87
CA PHE A 525 -29.84 23.72 14.92
C PHE A 525 -28.77 22.75 14.38
N ALA A 526 -29.05 22.08 13.26
CA ALA A 526 -28.07 21.21 12.58
C ALA A 526 -26.81 21.99 12.18
N SER A 527 -26.99 23.12 11.51
CA SER A 527 -25.90 23.96 10.98
C SER A 527 -24.99 24.49 12.08
N ARG A 528 -25.57 25.01 13.18
CA ARG A 528 -24.81 25.44 14.37
C ARG A 528 -24.03 24.29 15.00
N LYS A 529 -24.64 23.10 15.13
CA LYS A 529 -23.97 21.95 15.77
C LYS A 529 -22.84 21.38 14.92
N VAL A 530 -22.94 21.40 13.59
CA VAL A 530 -21.88 20.93 12.68
C VAL A 530 -20.77 21.98 12.54
N ALA A 531 -21.10 23.26 12.44
CA ALA A 531 -20.12 24.35 12.41
C ALA A 531 -19.23 24.34 13.68
N ALA A 532 -19.81 24.13 14.86
CA ALA A 532 -19.08 24.07 16.12
C ALA A 532 -18.16 22.85 16.29
N VAL A 533 -18.27 21.82 15.44
CA VAL A 533 -17.48 20.59 15.55
C VAL A 533 -16.49 20.43 14.40
N SER A 534 -16.85 20.82 13.17
CA SER A 534 -16.07 20.48 11.97
C SER A 534 -16.19 21.47 10.80
N GLY A 535 -17.29 22.21 10.67
CA GLY A 535 -17.49 23.12 9.52
C GLY A 535 -17.53 22.44 8.14
N ASP A 536 -17.78 21.13 8.08
CA ASP A 536 -17.85 20.32 6.86
C ASP A 536 -19.28 20.26 6.31
N ALA A 537 -19.46 20.66 5.05
CA ALA A 537 -20.76 20.62 4.38
C ALA A 537 -21.25 19.20 4.06
N ARG A 538 -20.34 18.24 3.79
CA ARG A 538 -20.72 16.82 3.55
C ARG A 538 -21.41 16.25 4.78
N ARG A 539 -20.78 16.40 5.94
CA ARG A 539 -21.33 15.99 7.24
C ARG A 539 -22.68 16.66 7.56
N ALA A 540 -22.83 17.95 7.23
CA ALA A 540 -24.09 18.67 7.41
C ALA A 540 -25.22 18.08 6.54
N LEU A 541 -24.94 17.85 5.25
CA LEU A 541 -25.89 17.24 4.31
C LEU A 541 -26.25 15.80 4.69
N ASP A 542 -25.28 14.98 5.13
CA ASP A 542 -25.54 13.61 5.58
C ASP A 542 -26.40 13.55 6.85
N ILE A 543 -26.22 14.47 7.80
CA ILE A 543 -27.09 14.60 8.99
C ILE A 543 -28.51 14.98 8.58
N CYS A 544 -28.68 15.95 7.66
CA CYS A 544 -30.00 16.35 7.16
C CYS A 544 -30.67 15.20 6.38
N ARG A 545 -29.93 14.50 5.51
CA ARG A 545 -30.40 13.30 4.81
C ARG A 545 -30.84 12.23 5.80
N ARG A 546 -30.08 11.98 6.87
CA ARG A 546 -30.43 10.99 7.89
C ARG A 546 -31.66 11.41 8.69
N ALA A 547 -31.82 12.69 8.99
CA ALA A 547 -33.03 13.21 9.65
C ALA A 547 -34.28 13.04 8.77
N VAL A 548 -34.17 13.24 7.45
CA VAL A 548 -35.24 12.93 6.48
C VAL A 548 -35.56 11.43 6.44
N GLU A 549 -34.54 10.55 6.50
CA GLU A 549 -34.72 9.10 6.61
C GLU A 549 -35.44 8.68 7.89
N LEU A 550 -35.11 9.29 9.03
CA LEU A 550 -35.80 9.01 10.29
C LEU A 550 -37.26 9.49 10.24
N ALA A 551 -37.53 10.67 9.69
CA ALA A 551 -38.90 11.17 9.51
C ALA A 551 -39.73 10.30 8.53
N GLU A 552 -39.11 9.80 7.45
CA GLU A 552 -39.75 8.87 6.51
C GLU A 552 -40.09 7.52 7.19
N ASN A 553 -39.17 6.97 7.99
CA ASN A 553 -39.43 5.76 8.78
C ASN A 553 -40.49 5.97 9.87
N ASP A 554 -40.52 7.13 10.54
CA ASP A 554 -41.53 7.47 11.55
C ASP A 554 -42.93 7.71 10.91
N VAL A 555 -43.04 7.92 9.59
CA VAL A 555 -44.32 7.95 8.83
C VAL A 555 -44.73 6.57 8.31
N LEU A 556 -43.77 5.74 7.90
CA LEU A 556 -44.01 4.35 7.47
C LEU A 556 -44.21 3.39 8.66
N GLY A 557 -43.83 3.82 9.87
CA GLY A 557 -43.91 3.07 11.11
C GLY A 557 -45.32 2.92 11.67
N ASP A 558 -45.87 1.73 11.46
CA ASP A 558 -46.90 1.07 12.26
C ASP A 558 -48.22 1.83 12.56
N PRO A 559 -49.25 1.70 11.70
CA PRO A 559 -50.62 2.10 12.05
C PRO A 559 -51.31 1.16 13.08
N MET A 560 -50.65 0.08 13.55
CA MET A 560 -51.25 -0.98 14.35
C MET A 560 -50.90 -0.93 15.84
N THR A 561 -49.88 -0.17 16.27
CA THR A 561 -49.54 0.00 17.69
C THR A 561 -50.15 1.27 18.30
N PRO A 562 -51.16 1.18 19.19
CA PRO A 562 -51.71 2.33 19.88
C PRO A 562 -50.80 2.76 21.04
N THR A 563 -49.70 3.45 20.73
CA THR A 563 -48.85 4.07 21.76
C THR A 563 -49.61 5.19 22.46
N LYS A 564 -49.98 4.96 23.73
CA LYS A 564 -50.65 5.92 24.61
C LYS A 564 -49.73 7.09 24.98
N SER A 565 -49.58 8.06 24.08
CA SER A 565 -49.05 9.40 24.37
C SER A 565 -49.73 10.41 23.44
N GLY A 566 -50.26 11.49 24.01
CA GLY A 566 -51.30 12.30 23.37
C GLY A 566 -50.85 13.22 22.22
N SER A 567 -51.85 13.63 21.43
CA SER A 567 -51.90 14.90 20.70
C SER A 567 -50.66 15.32 19.89
N HIS A 568 -50.36 14.57 18.82
CA HIS A 568 -49.63 15.14 17.69
C HIS A 568 -50.54 15.27 16.47
N ASP A 569 -50.87 16.54 16.21
CA ASP A 569 -51.58 17.07 15.06
C ASP A 569 -51.17 16.39 13.75
N PRO A 570 -52.10 15.88 12.92
CA PRO A 570 -51.76 15.25 11.64
C PRO A 570 -50.93 16.15 10.71
N SER A 571 -50.96 17.48 10.89
CA SER A 571 -50.10 18.40 10.14
C SER A 571 -48.58 18.20 10.38
N ARG A 572 -48.20 17.57 11.51
CA ARG A 572 -46.79 17.32 11.89
C ARG A 572 -46.26 15.95 11.46
N ARG A 573 -47.13 15.05 10.98
CA ARG A 573 -46.70 13.74 10.45
C ARG A 573 -45.90 13.97 9.16
N GLY A 574 -44.62 13.60 9.17
CA GLY A 574 -43.74 13.77 8.02
C GLY A 574 -42.99 15.10 7.94
N ARG A 575 -42.80 15.82 9.05
CA ARG A 575 -41.85 16.95 9.10
C ARG A 575 -40.63 16.61 9.94
N VAL A 576 -39.45 17.01 9.44
CA VAL A 576 -38.16 16.92 10.13
C VAL A 576 -38.10 18.05 11.15
N THR A 577 -38.40 17.71 12.39
CA THR A 577 -38.37 18.61 13.55
C THR A 577 -37.02 18.56 14.26
N ILE A 578 -36.76 19.52 15.16
CA ILE A 578 -35.52 19.59 15.96
C ILE A 578 -35.22 18.27 16.71
N SER A 579 -36.24 17.53 17.17
CA SER A 579 -36.05 16.25 17.86
C SER A 579 -35.55 15.14 16.91
N THR A 580 -36.06 15.08 15.68
CA THR A 580 -35.57 14.14 14.65
C THR A 580 -34.13 14.44 14.23
N VAL A 581 -33.78 15.72 14.09
CA VAL A 581 -32.39 16.16 13.84
C VAL A 581 -31.50 15.82 15.02
N LYS A 582 -31.94 16.02 16.27
CA LYS A 582 -31.18 15.63 17.47
C LYS A 582 -30.95 14.11 17.53
N LYS A 583 -31.94 13.29 17.15
CA LYS A 583 -31.83 11.82 16.99
C LYS A 583 -30.79 11.47 15.92
N ALA A 584 -30.85 12.09 14.74
CA ALA A 584 -29.87 11.89 13.65
C ALA A 584 -28.44 12.32 14.03
N ILE A 585 -28.26 13.46 14.70
CA ILE A 585 -26.95 13.92 15.19
C ILE A 585 -26.41 12.93 16.23
N ASN A 586 -27.24 12.46 17.17
CA ASN A 586 -26.81 11.48 18.17
C ASN A 586 -26.42 10.15 17.52
N GLU A 587 -27.18 9.66 16.54
CA GLU A 587 -26.84 8.46 15.74
C GLU A 587 -25.51 8.64 15.00
N ALA A 588 -25.27 9.81 14.40
CA ALA A 588 -24.04 10.13 13.67
C ALA A 588 -22.84 10.55 14.55
N THR A 589 -23.02 10.74 15.86
CA THR A 589 -21.94 11.10 16.80
C THR A 589 -21.65 10.06 17.87
N THR A 590 -22.55 9.08 18.04
CA THR A 590 -22.31 7.96 18.96
C THR A 590 -21.25 7.05 18.35
N SER A 591 -20.16 6.84 19.10
CA SER A 591 -19.07 5.95 18.68
C SER A 591 -19.63 4.53 18.46
N PRO A 592 -19.39 3.90 17.29
CA PRO A 592 -19.90 2.54 17.02
C PRO A 592 -19.30 1.52 17.99
N ILE A 593 -18.12 1.82 18.56
CA ILE A 593 -17.48 1.00 19.59
C ILE A 593 -18.33 0.97 20.87
N GLN A 594 -18.95 2.08 21.27
CA GLN A 594 -19.83 2.11 22.44
C GLN A 594 -21.12 1.30 22.23
N LEU A 595 -21.67 1.30 21.01
CA LEU A 595 -22.80 0.43 20.65
C LEU A 595 -22.40 -1.05 20.70
N HIS A 596 -21.23 -1.38 20.15
CA HIS A 596 -20.72 -2.76 20.19
C HIS A 596 -20.46 -3.22 21.63
N LEU A 597 -19.79 -2.41 22.46
CA LEU A 597 -19.53 -2.68 23.88
C LEU A 597 -20.82 -2.94 24.68
N ARG A 598 -21.88 -2.16 24.45
CA ARG A 598 -23.19 -2.39 25.08
C ARG A 598 -23.85 -3.70 24.63
N GLY A 599 -23.65 -4.09 23.37
CA GLY A 599 -24.14 -5.35 22.78
C GLY A 599 -23.31 -6.60 23.06
N LEU A 600 -22.18 -6.49 23.79
CA LEU A 600 -21.31 -7.64 24.08
C LEU A 600 -21.97 -8.68 25.01
N PRO A 601 -21.58 -9.96 24.90
CA PRO A 601 -21.90 -10.96 25.92
C PRO A 601 -21.33 -10.59 27.30
N LEU A 602 -22.06 -10.95 28.36
CA LEU A 602 -21.71 -10.69 29.75
C LEU A 602 -20.24 -11.05 30.10
N MET A 603 -19.75 -12.22 29.70
CA MET A 603 -18.38 -12.65 30.03
C MET A 603 -17.31 -11.74 29.40
N SER A 604 -17.60 -11.19 28.21
CA SER A 604 -16.72 -10.24 27.53
C SER A 604 -16.74 -8.88 28.23
N LYS A 605 -17.93 -8.40 28.64
CA LYS A 605 -18.09 -7.18 29.46
C LYS A 605 -17.37 -7.31 30.81
N LEU A 606 -17.51 -8.45 31.49
CA LEU A 606 -16.84 -8.77 32.75
C LEU A 606 -15.32 -8.79 32.62
N LEU A 607 -14.78 -9.38 31.54
CA LEU A 607 -13.33 -9.40 31.30
C LEU A 607 -12.79 -7.98 31.04
N ILE A 608 -13.51 -7.15 30.28
CA ILE A 608 -13.17 -5.74 30.07
C ILE A 608 -13.23 -4.95 31.38
N ALA A 609 -14.27 -5.14 32.19
CA ALA A 609 -14.42 -4.47 33.49
C ALA A 609 -13.26 -4.85 34.44
N ALA A 610 -12.91 -6.14 34.53
CA ALA A 610 -11.79 -6.62 35.34
C ALA A 610 -10.43 -6.08 34.85
N LEU A 611 -10.23 -5.98 33.53
CA LEU A 611 -9.05 -5.34 32.93
C LEU A 611 -8.99 -3.84 33.27
N LEU A 612 -10.12 -3.11 33.21
CA LEU A 612 -10.16 -1.68 33.55
C LEU A 612 -9.92 -1.44 35.05
N MET A 613 -10.50 -2.28 35.93
CA MET A 613 -10.21 -2.27 37.36
C MET A 613 -8.72 -2.56 37.64
N ARG A 614 -8.10 -3.48 36.88
CA ARG A 614 -6.65 -3.73 36.96
C ARG A 614 -5.82 -2.52 36.55
N ILE A 615 -6.08 -1.95 35.38
CA ILE A 615 -5.35 -0.77 34.86
C ILE A 615 -5.42 0.39 35.87
N ARG A 616 -6.61 0.68 36.43
CA ARG A 616 -6.77 1.69 37.48
C ARG A 616 -5.99 1.38 38.76
N ARG A 617 -5.94 0.11 39.19
CA ARG A 617 -5.29 -0.30 40.43
C ARG A 617 -3.77 -0.34 40.32
N THR A 618 -3.23 -0.68 39.15
CA THR A 618 -1.77 -0.79 38.92
C THR A 618 -1.16 0.47 38.33
N GLY A 619 -1.95 1.30 37.64
CA GLY A 619 -1.46 2.44 36.86
C GLY A 619 -0.73 2.04 35.57
N LEU A 620 -0.72 0.75 35.22
CA LEU A 620 -0.04 0.22 34.04
C LEU A 620 -1.04 -0.05 32.92
N MET A 621 -0.74 0.43 31.70
CA MET A 621 -1.57 0.19 30.51
C MET A 621 -1.44 -1.24 29.93
N GLU A 622 -0.38 -1.97 30.32
CA GLU A 622 -0.20 -3.39 30.02
C GLU A 622 -0.41 -4.21 31.30
N THR A 623 -1.16 -5.31 31.20
CA THR A 623 -1.40 -6.26 32.30
C THR A 623 -1.22 -7.68 31.78
N THR A 624 -0.98 -8.68 32.64
CA THR A 624 -0.98 -10.08 32.16
C THR A 624 -2.40 -10.65 32.18
N PHE A 625 -2.72 -11.52 31.21
CA PHE A 625 -4.02 -12.19 31.17
C PHE A 625 -4.32 -12.92 32.48
N GLY A 626 -3.31 -13.58 33.08
CA GLY A 626 -3.42 -14.18 34.41
C GLY A 626 -3.87 -13.22 35.51
N GLU A 627 -3.26 -12.05 35.61
CA GLU A 627 -3.65 -11.03 36.59
C GLU A 627 -5.05 -10.48 36.37
N THR A 628 -5.52 -10.43 35.12
CA THR A 628 -6.91 -10.02 34.81
C THR A 628 -7.92 -11.11 35.14
N LEU A 629 -7.57 -12.40 34.97
CA LEU A 629 -8.37 -13.53 35.44
C LEU A 629 -8.46 -13.53 36.98
N ASP A 630 -7.35 -13.27 37.67
CA ASP A 630 -7.29 -13.23 39.12
C ASP A 630 -8.05 -12.00 39.70
N GLU A 631 -8.23 -10.92 38.93
CA GLU A 631 -9.12 -9.79 39.26
C GLU A 631 -10.59 -10.10 38.93
N LEU A 632 -10.86 -10.72 37.78
CA LEU A 632 -12.19 -11.16 37.38
C LEU A 632 -12.80 -12.12 38.42
N GLN A 633 -12.02 -13.12 38.87
CA GLN A 633 -12.45 -14.04 39.93
C GLN A 633 -12.76 -13.30 41.23
N ARG A 634 -11.96 -12.29 41.62
CA ARG A 634 -12.24 -11.47 42.81
C ARG A 634 -13.50 -10.63 42.64
N ALA A 635 -13.70 -9.97 41.50
CA ALA A 635 -14.92 -9.22 41.21
C ALA A 635 -16.18 -10.11 41.26
N THR A 636 -16.14 -11.29 40.63
CA THR A 636 -17.27 -12.23 40.63
C THR A 636 -17.50 -12.93 41.98
N ALA A 637 -16.47 -13.05 42.83
CA ALA A 637 -16.61 -13.60 44.17
C ALA A 637 -17.27 -12.62 45.16
N HIS A 638 -17.21 -11.31 44.88
CA HIS A 638 -17.83 -10.27 45.70
C HIS A 638 -19.21 -9.84 45.16
N SER A 639 -19.55 -10.17 43.91
CA SER A 639 -20.87 -9.95 43.35
C SER A 639 -21.90 -10.93 43.94
N SER A 640 -22.91 -10.43 44.65
CA SER A 640 -24.08 -11.23 45.03
C SER A 640 -24.96 -11.45 43.80
N PRO A 641 -25.17 -12.70 43.32
CA PRO A 641 -25.94 -12.92 42.10
C PRO A 641 -27.45 -12.82 42.39
N LEU A 642 -28.05 -11.66 42.13
CA LEU A 642 -29.52 -11.49 42.22
C LEU A 642 -30.29 -12.41 41.27
N ASN A 643 -29.68 -12.86 40.17
CA ASN A 643 -30.31 -13.71 39.16
C ASN A 643 -29.79 -15.17 39.23
N PRO A 644 -30.67 -16.18 39.39
CA PRO A 644 -30.27 -17.59 39.48
C PRO A 644 -29.47 -18.12 38.27
N GLY A 645 -29.74 -17.61 37.06
CA GLY A 645 -28.99 -17.96 35.85
C GLY A 645 -27.53 -17.49 35.87
N MET A 646 -27.25 -16.34 36.50
CA MET A 646 -25.89 -15.79 36.63
C MET A 646 -25.04 -16.67 37.56
N ALA A 647 -25.63 -17.09 38.69
CA ALA A 647 -25.01 -18.03 39.61
C ALA A 647 -24.67 -19.35 38.90
N LEU A 648 -25.53 -19.84 37.99
CA LEU A 648 -25.31 -21.08 37.25
C LEU A 648 -24.13 -20.99 36.26
N ILE A 649 -23.96 -19.85 35.58
CA ILE A 649 -22.82 -19.61 34.66
C ILE A 649 -21.49 -19.52 35.43
N LEU A 650 -21.47 -18.80 36.56
CA LEU A 650 -20.28 -18.64 37.39
C LEU A 650 -19.91 -19.92 38.17
N ASN A 651 -20.92 -20.70 38.61
CA ASN A 651 -20.73 -21.86 39.49
C ASN A 651 -20.61 -23.20 38.73
N ASN A 652 -20.79 -23.25 37.40
CA ASN A 652 -20.65 -24.51 36.64
C ASN A 652 -19.19 -25.05 36.60
N GLY A 653 -18.21 -24.31 37.13
CA GLY A 653 -16.87 -24.83 37.41
C GLY A 653 -16.78 -25.71 38.68
N ALA A 654 -17.82 -25.76 39.52
CA ALA A 654 -17.77 -26.40 40.85
C ALA A 654 -18.19 -27.88 40.88
N LYS A 655 -18.70 -28.45 39.78
CA LYS A 655 -19.09 -29.87 39.69
C LYS A 655 -18.00 -30.77 39.08
N GLY A 656 -16.76 -30.58 39.53
CA GLY A 656 -15.76 -31.65 39.51
C GLY A 656 -16.07 -32.65 40.64
N THR A 657 -16.05 -33.95 40.34
CA THR A 657 -16.26 -35.02 41.32
C THR A 657 -15.27 -34.91 42.49
N ARG A 658 -15.76 -35.08 43.73
CA ARG A 658 -14.94 -35.03 44.95
C ARG A 658 -13.90 -36.16 44.97
N ALA A 659 -12.69 -35.87 44.54
CA ALA A 659 -11.48 -36.61 44.90
C ALA A 659 -10.61 -35.72 45.82
N SER A 660 -10.03 -36.30 46.87
CA SER A 660 -9.33 -35.57 47.91
C SER A 660 -8.00 -34.97 47.42
N GLY A 661 -7.71 -33.72 47.83
CA GLY A 661 -6.33 -33.23 47.93
C GLY A 661 -5.83 -32.20 46.89
N GLN A 662 -6.60 -31.84 45.85
CA GLN A 662 -6.18 -30.81 44.90
C GLN A 662 -6.88 -29.45 45.11
N ARG A 663 -6.10 -28.36 45.05
CA ARG A 663 -6.63 -26.98 45.14
C ARG A 663 -7.57 -26.69 43.97
N LEU A 664 -8.74 -26.14 44.26
CA LEU A 664 -9.76 -25.74 43.30
C LEU A 664 -9.28 -24.58 42.40
N PHE A 665 -8.64 -24.90 41.28
CA PHE A 665 -8.46 -23.96 40.17
C PHE A 665 -9.69 -23.99 39.26
N ALA A 666 -10.74 -23.29 39.68
CA ALA A 666 -11.91 -23.04 38.85
C ALA A 666 -11.55 -22.12 37.67
N ARG A 667 -11.10 -22.69 36.56
CA ARG A 667 -11.00 -21.98 35.27
C ARG A 667 -12.42 -21.80 34.73
N PRO A 668 -12.94 -20.57 34.59
CA PRO A 668 -14.25 -20.39 33.98
C PRO A 668 -14.08 -20.67 32.49
N SER A 669 -14.80 -21.69 32.01
CA SER A 669 -14.51 -22.42 30.76
C SER A 669 -14.66 -21.60 29.47
N TYR A 670 -15.16 -20.37 29.55
CA TYR A 670 -15.46 -19.49 28.42
C TYR A 670 -14.70 -18.15 28.42
N VAL A 671 -13.79 -17.90 29.38
CA VAL A 671 -13.04 -16.62 29.39
C VAL A 671 -11.99 -16.58 28.28
N HIS A 672 -11.41 -17.72 27.90
CA HIS A 672 -10.40 -17.75 26.83
C HIS A 672 -11.04 -17.50 25.46
N THR A 673 -12.24 -18.02 25.21
CA THR A 673 -13.01 -17.71 24.00
C THR A 673 -13.46 -16.24 24.01
N ALA A 674 -14.00 -15.73 25.12
CA ALA A 674 -14.36 -14.32 25.24
C ALA A 674 -13.16 -13.38 25.01
N ALA A 675 -11.97 -13.73 25.51
CA ALA A 675 -10.75 -12.97 25.24
C ALA A 675 -10.35 -12.98 23.76
N LEU A 676 -10.47 -14.11 23.07
CA LEU A 676 -10.20 -14.21 21.63
C LEU A 676 -11.25 -13.47 20.79
N ASP A 677 -12.53 -13.51 21.17
CA ASP A 677 -13.60 -12.76 20.51
C ASP A 677 -13.39 -11.25 20.65
N LEU A 678 -12.92 -10.79 21.83
CA LEU A 678 -12.57 -9.39 22.07
C LEU A 678 -11.33 -8.92 21.30
N VAL A 679 -10.39 -9.83 21.03
CA VAL A 679 -9.24 -9.58 20.15
C VAL A 679 -9.68 -9.54 18.69
N ALA A 680 -10.57 -10.44 18.26
CA ALA A 680 -11.15 -10.44 16.92
C ALA A 680 -12.02 -9.19 16.65
N ALA A 681 -12.71 -8.68 17.68
CA ALA A 681 -13.43 -7.41 17.64
C ALA A 681 -12.51 -6.17 17.71
N GLY A 682 -11.20 -6.34 17.91
CA GLY A 682 -10.23 -5.24 18.00
C GLY A 682 -10.36 -4.38 19.27
N LEU A 683 -11.08 -4.85 20.29
CA LEU A 683 -11.31 -4.12 21.55
C LEU A 683 -10.14 -4.26 22.53
N ILE A 684 -9.48 -5.42 22.49
CA ILE A 684 -8.32 -5.76 23.30
C ILE A 684 -7.21 -6.24 22.37
N ASN A 685 -5.97 -5.84 22.61
CA ASN A 685 -4.82 -6.45 21.96
C ASN A 685 -4.12 -7.42 22.92
N LEU A 686 -3.83 -8.62 22.42
CA LEU A 686 -3.29 -9.74 23.19
C LEU A 686 -2.04 -10.27 22.48
N GLU A 687 -0.90 -10.24 23.19
CA GLU A 687 0.40 -10.63 22.65
C GLU A 687 0.38 -12.08 22.13
N ALA A 688 0.95 -12.27 20.93
CA ALA A 688 0.94 -13.55 20.19
C ALA A 688 -0.46 -14.15 19.88
N HIS A 689 -1.56 -13.43 20.10
CA HIS A 689 -2.95 -13.90 19.91
C HIS A 689 -3.29 -15.22 20.64
N ARG A 690 -2.58 -15.55 21.73
CA ARG A 690 -2.84 -16.73 22.55
C ARG A 690 -3.21 -16.31 23.96
N ALA A 691 -4.42 -16.67 24.41
CA ALA A 691 -4.89 -16.46 25.77
C ALA A 691 -4.19 -17.40 26.80
N GLU A 692 -2.86 -17.33 26.88
CA GLU A 692 -2.04 -17.99 27.90
C GLU A 692 -1.87 -17.07 29.12
N ARG A 693 -1.62 -17.63 30.31
CA ARG A 693 -1.60 -16.85 31.57
C ARG A 693 -0.54 -15.74 31.58
N SER A 694 0.59 -15.96 30.91
CA SER A 694 1.70 -15.03 30.76
C SER A 694 1.54 -13.99 29.65
N SER A 695 0.55 -14.15 28.77
CA SER A 695 0.36 -13.23 27.64
C SER A 695 -0.02 -11.84 28.13
N LYS A 696 0.60 -10.81 27.57
CA LYS A 696 0.23 -9.43 27.83
C LYS A 696 -1.10 -9.08 27.17
N LEU A 697 -1.87 -8.29 27.90
CA LEU A 697 -3.19 -7.79 27.57
C LEU A 697 -3.18 -6.26 27.71
N ARG A 698 -3.60 -5.56 26.66
CA ARG A 698 -3.81 -4.10 26.68
C ARG A 698 -5.15 -3.76 26.05
N LEU A 699 -5.84 -2.73 26.56
CA LEU A 699 -6.97 -2.15 25.85
C LEU A 699 -6.48 -1.55 24.52
N ALA A 700 -7.23 -1.76 23.44
CA ALA A 700 -7.01 -1.09 22.16
C ALA A 700 -7.84 0.20 22.02
N ILE A 701 -8.80 0.37 22.92
CA ILE A 701 -9.72 1.51 23.05
C ILE A 701 -9.32 2.40 24.22
N ALA A 702 -9.79 3.66 24.21
CA ALA A 702 -9.64 4.55 25.35
C ALA A 702 -10.51 4.10 26.53
N ASP A 703 -9.94 4.10 27.74
CA ASP A 703 -10.61 3.76 29.00
C ASP A 703 -11.95 4.49 29.20
N ASP A 704 -12.05 5.74 28.75
CA ASP A 704 -13.26 6.56 28.93
C ASP A 704 -14.42 6.14 28.01
N GLU A 705 -14.15 5.61 26.82
CA GLU A 705 -15.21 5.02 25.99
C GLU A 705 -15.78 3.75 26.63
N VAL A 706 -14.90 2.93 27.23
CA VAL A 706 -15.29 1.72 27.97
C VAL A 706 -16.14 2.09 29.19
N LYS A 707 -15.71 3.08 29.99
CA LYS A 707 -16.49 3.60 31.13
C LYS A 707 -17.86 4.10 30.66
N MET A 708 -17.93 4.95 29.64
CA MET A 708 -19.20 5.50 29.17
C MET A 708 -20.15 4.44 28.59
N ALA A 709 -19.62 3.38 27.97
CA ALA A 709 -20.44 2.27 27.49
C ALA A 709 -20.98 1.40 28.63
N LEU A 710 -20.13 1.04 29.61
CA LEU A 710 -20.45 0.09 30.68
C LEU A 710 -21.11 0.73 31.92
N ARG A 711 -20.98 2.04 32.12
CA ARG A 711 -21.61 2.78 33.25
C ARG A 711 -23.13 2.66 33.28
N ASP A 712 -23.78 2.46 32.14
CA ASP A 712 -25.24 2.34 32.04
C ASP A 712 -25.74 0.90 32.12
N ASP A 713 -24.84 -0.10 32.13
CA ASP A 713 -25.21 -1.51 32.05
C ASP A 713 -25.89 -2.01 33.34
N GLY A 714 -27.10 -2.53 33.19
CA GLY A 714 -27.89 -3.09 34.29
C GLY A 714 -27.28 -4.37 34.86
N GLU A 715 -26.59 -5.19 34.06
CA GLU A 715 -26.01 -6.45 34.49
C GLU A 715 -24.79 -6.23 35.39
N LEU A 716 -23.91 -5.29 35.00
CA LEU A 716 -22.73 -4.92 35.80
C LEU A 716 -23.13 -4.21 37.10
N LYS A 717 -24.13 -3.30 37.05
CA LYS A 717 -24.72 -2.68 38.24
C LYS A 717 -25.33 -3.70 39.19
N ALA A 718 -26.08 -4.68 38.67
CA ALA A 718 -26.69 -5.75 39.48
C ALA A 718 -25.65 -6.64 40.18
N MET A 719 -24.44 -6.76 39.63
CA MET A 719 -23.30 -7.44 40.27
C MET A 719 -22.49 -6.55 41.22
N GLY A 720 -22.83 -5.27 41.38
CA GLY A 720 -22.06 -4.31 42.19
C GLY A 720 -20.72 -3.90 41.58
N ILE A 721 -20.49 -4.19 40.30
CA ILE A 721 -19.23 -3.88 39.60
C ILE A 721 -19.33 -2.48 39.00
N GLY A 722 -18.84 -1.49 39.75
CA GLY A 722 -18.71 -0.11 39.29
C GLY A 722 -17.51 0.08 38.36
N VAL A 723 -17.78 0.34 37.07
CA VAL A 723 -16.79 0.70 36.04
C VAL A 723 -16.57 2.21 36.01
#